data_AF-A0A9P8S2X0-F1
#
_entry.id   AF-A0A9P8S2X0-F1
#
_cell.length_a   1.000
_cell.length_b   1.000
_cell.length_c   1.000
_cell.angle_alpha   90.00
_cell.angle_beta   90.00
_cell.angle_gamma   90.00
#
_symmetry.space_group_name_H-M   'P 1'
#
loop_
_entity.id
_entity.type
_entity.pdbx_description
1 polymer ?
#
loop_
_entity_poly.entity_id
_entity_poly.type
_entity_poly.pdbx_seq_one_letter_code
_entity_poly.pdbx_strand_id
1 'polypeptide(L)'
;MAPATRKPRLVIMGSREYHIQDFVADYQQEFEYSVLDAQNRQEALAKLPQDVAQNGPIDAFIIRVGTSEFEPFDEELLGPLAPSCKIIASASAGHDEFDVDWMTRSGMWFCNTRDAVAEATADMAMFLTLAVLRDAHRAERGARSGSWKAGLVPARDPSGSTLGIVGMGTIGKHLARKAAAFNMPVRYYSRRRLPPAEEARHAATYCPTLERLLSESDVVSVNCPLTEATTNLISHREVGLMRDGAFLVNTARGAIVDEEALIQGLESGKITRAGLDVFVNEPDINDYFRTSDRTLAFQSFLLPSRPGLHLASNLDPASAEIVPATACGNGKPRAPDQLGTHPGRRARRHRAAADARPWHRRRGNAVNQGSVCAHRQASQRGRLIRFPQAGQVLMTIPAGAILRLDSVPASISSRLPSASIHGLLAAQLAAGCDAETALRRDAMPSLQSFAATTPLFWHPRLRDLLPAGARRLVARQETALERDWAAFHEGFPGVARDAYLRCWFLVGTRAFYHETDATLRYPWEDRLALLPVADMFNHAGVPGCAVAFSPEAYTVTATRACARGDEVFLSYGEHSNDFLLAEYGFLLDDNPWDTVDLGAFVLSGLDAEQQAELRARGFGECVVGPGEQWHLPDGALDILGRHFAGELPRRAANGGRQGKPQKERVLAAVLTRFLDEIRDVKSAIRAVTVGDDAQRATLLRRWDQIEALVKRAIRGVPS
;
A
#
# COMPACT_ATOMS: atom_id res chain seq x y z
N MET A 1 -19.01 34.07 -24.49
CA MET A 1 -18.21 32.92 -24.97
C MET A 1 -17.11 32.67 -23.94
N ALA A 2 -17.11 31.52 -23.27
CA ALA A 2 -15.96 31.12 -22.45
C ALA A 2 -14.76 30.92 -23.40
N PRO A 3 -13.55 31.41 -23.08
CA PRO A 3 -12.39 31.22 -23.93
C PRO A 3 -12.14 29.72 -24.10
N ALA A 4 -11.93 29.27 -25.33
CA ALA A 4 -11.55 27.89 -25.61
C ALA A 4 -10.28 27.57 -24.82
N THR A 5 -10.36 26.62 -23.89
CA THR A 5 -9.24 26.20 -23.06
C THR A 5 -8.18 25.59 -23.96
N ARG A 6 -7.03 26.28 -24.12
CA ARG A 6 -5.86 25.71 -24.83
C ARG A 6 -5.45 24.41 -24.14
N LYS A 7 -4.95 23.44 -24.92
CA LYS A 7 -4.29 22.28 -24.31
C LYS A 7 -3.08 22.79 -23.52
N PRO A 8 -2.81 22.28 -22.30
CA PRO A 8 -1.60 22.64 -21.58
C PRO A 8 -0.37 22.19 -22.36
N ARG A 9 0.70 22.97 -22.25
CA ARG A 9 1.95 22.74 -22.96
C ARG A 9 2.89 21.91 -22.09
N LEU A 10 3.30 20.76 -22.62
CA LEU A 10 4.17 19.80 -21.97
C LEU A 10 5.49 19.73 -22.74
N VAL A 11 6.59 20.07 -22.06
CA VAL A 11 7.93 20.00 -22.65
C VAL A 11 8.75 18.91 -21.97
N ILE A 12 9.41 18.09 -22.78
CA ILE A 12 10.30 17.02 -22.29
C ILE A 12 11.76 17.36 -22.60
N MET A 13 12.64 17.19 -21.62
CA MET A 13 14.10 17.32 -21.73
C MET A 13 14.80 15.98 -21.50
N GLY A 14 15.88 15.72 -22.25
CA GLY A 14 16.75 14.52 -22.13
C GLY A 14 16.77 13.64 -23.38
N SER A 15 17.68 12.66 -23.43
CA SER A 15 18.02 11.87 -24.62
C SER A 15 16.81 11.27 -25.36
N ARG A 16 16.81 11.38 -26.70
CA ARG A 16 15.80 10.80 -27.60
C ARG A 16 15.88 9.27 -27.67
N GLU A 17 16.99 8.64 -27.31
CA GLU A 17 17.21 7.22 -27.63
C GLU A 17 16.26 6.24 -26.92
N TYR A 18 15.70 6.61 -25.76
CA TYR A 18 14.83 5.74 -24.97
C TYR A 18 13.32 6.01 -25.17
N HIS A 19 12.89 6.42 -26.37
CA HIS A 19 11.47 6.72 -26.63
C HIS A 19 10.59 5.49 -26.45
N ILE A 20 9.74 5.49 -25.42
CA ILE A 20 8.59 4.61 -25.39
C ILE A 20 7.55 5.24 -26.33
N GLN A 21 7.54 4.78 -27.58
CA GLN A 21 6.58 5.21 -28.61
C GLN A 21 5.11 5.07 -28.15
N ASP A 22 4.87 4.18 -27.18
CA ASP A 22 3.55 3.89 -26.63
C ASP A 22 2.90 5.06 -25.87
N PHE A 23 3.65 6.06 -25.37
CA PHE A 23 3.08 7.16 -24.57
C PHE A 23 2.97 8.50 -25.30
N VAL A 24 3.70 8.69 -26.41
CA VAL A 24 3.69 9.97 -27.15
C VAL A 24 2.30 10.28 -27.72
N ALA A 25 1.60 9.24 -28.21
CA ALA A 25 0.24 9.37 -28.72
C ALA A 25 -0.75 9.81 -27.62
N ASP A 26 -0.61 9.30 -26.40
CA ASP A 26 -1.44 9.67 -25.25
C ASP A 26 -1.17 11.12 -24.82
N TYR A 27 0.11 11.52 -24.79
CA TYR A 27 0.49 12.90 -24.49
C TYR A 27 -0.03 13.89 -25.51
N GLN A 28 0.03 13.58 -26.80
CA GLN A 28 -0.46 14.46 -27.86
C GLN A 28 -1.99 14.60 -27.86
N GLN A 29 -2.72 13.62 -27.30
CA GLN A 29 -4.16 13.75 -27.10
C GLN A 29 -4.50 14.79 -26.02
N GLU A 30 -3.72 14.86 -24.95
CA GLU A 30 -4.02 15.71 -23.78
C GLU A 30 -3.25 17.03 -23.71
N PHE A 31 -2.07 17.10 -24.31
CA PHE A 31 -1.14 18.22 -24.23
C PHE A 31 -0.70 18.71 -25.60
N GLU A 32 -0.30 19.97 -25.64
CA GLU A 32 0.61 20.47 -26.67
C GLU A 32 2.02 20.00 -26.32
N TYR A 33 2.44 18.91 -26.96
CA TYR A 33 3.68 18.19 -26.65
C TYR A 33 4.85 18.70 -27.50
N SER A 34 5.98 19.01 -26.86
CA SER A 34 7.25 19.22 -27.56
C SER A 34 8.44 18.65 -26.77
N VAL A 35 9.56 18.47 -27.47
CA VAL A 35 10.83 18.04 -26.87
C VAL A 35 11.79 19.20 -26.94
N LEU A 36 12.41 19.55 -25.81
CA LEU A 36 13.52 20.49 -25.79
C LEU A 36 14.76 19.78 -26.30
N ASP A 37 15.18 20.14 -27.50
CA ASP A 37 16.33 19.52 -28.17
C ASP A 37 17.66 20.12 -27.70
N ALA A 38 18.00 19.91 -26.44
CA ALA A 38 19.28 20.31 -25.85
C ALA A 38 20.10 19.07 -25.51
N GLN A 39 21.42 19.12 -25.72
CA GLN A 39 22.33 18.01 -25.39
C GLN A 39 22.98 18.18 -24.01
N ASN A 40 23.16 19.41 -23.56
CA ASN A 40 23.82 19.74 -22.30
C ASN A 40 23.20 21.00 -21.67
N ARG A 41 23.66 21.33 -20.45
CA ARG A 41 23.23 22.51 -19.69
C ARG A 41 23.34 23.82 -20.47
N GLN A 42 24.47 24.07 -21.14
CA GLN A 42 24.68 25.34 -21.87
C GLN A 42 23.66 25.52 -22.99
N GLU A 43 23.38 24.46 -23.74
CA GLU A 43 22.34 24.49 -24.76
C GLU A 43 20.95 24.67 -24.15
N ALA A 44 20.66 24.01 -23.03
CA ALA A 44 19.36 24.09 -22.37
C ALA A 44 19.09 25.50 -21.82
N LEU A 45 20.11 26.15 -21.23
CA LEU A 45 20.06 27.55 -20.78
C LEU A 45 19.72 28.51 -21.93
N ALA A 46 20.19 28.25 -23.14
CA ALA A 46 19.87 29.06 -24.31
C ALA A 46 18.49 28.72 -24.90
N LYS A 47 18.18 27.43 -25.04
CA LYS A 47 17.01 26.94 -25.79
C LYS A 47 15.71 27.02 -24.99
N LEU A 48 15.73 26.83 -23.67
CA LEU A 48 14.51 26.85 -22.86
C LEU A 48 13.83 28.23 -22.83
N PRO A 49 14.55 29.36 -22.62
CA PRO A 49 13.95 30.69 -22.77
C PRO A 49 13.44 30.97 -24.18
N GLN A 50 14.16 30.53 -25.22
CA GLN A 50 13.75 30.71 -26.62
C GLN A 50 12.46 29.94 -26.92
N ASP A 51 12.34 28.71 -26.43
CA ASP A 51 11.14 27.91 -26.57
C ASP A 51 9.93 28.56 -25.90
N VAL A 52 10.09 29.08 -24.68
CA VAL A 52 9.03 29.83 -23.97
C VAL A 52 8.64 31.10 -24.74
N ALA A 53 9.61 31.82 -25.32
CA ALA A 53 9.35 33.03 -26.09
C ALA A 53 8.64 32.76 -27.43
N GLN A 54 8.98 31.66 -28.11
CA GLN A 54 8.43 31.32 -29.43
C GLN A 54 7.07 30.62 -29.33
N ASN A 55 6.94 29.69 -28.39
CA ASN A 55 5.84 28.75 -28.32
C ASN A 55 4.94 28.98 -27.09
N GLY A 56 5.26 29.98 -26.28
CA GLY A 56 4.48 30.36 -25.11
C GLY A 56 4.81 29.57 -23.83
N PRO A 57 4.13 29.89 -22.72
CA PRO A 57 4.43 29.36 -21.40
C PRO A 57 4.28 27.84 -21.33
N ILE A 58 5.25 27.21 -20.67
CA ILE A 58 5.26 25.77 -20.40
C ILE A 58 4.47 25.50 -19.13
N ASP A 59 3.49 24.60 -19.20
CA ASP A 59 2.62 24.30 -18.08
C ASP A 59 3.08 23.06 -17.29
N ALA A 60 3.77 22.12 -17.94
CA ALA A 60 4.44 20.98 -17.32
C ALA A 60 5.79 20.66 -17.98
N PHE A 61 6.71 20.12 -17.18
CA PHE A 61 8.06 19.75 -17.61
C PHE A 61 8.42 18.32 -17.21
N ILE A 62 9.00 17.55 -18.13
CA ILE A 62 9.51 16.21 -17.84
C ILE A 62 11.02 16.18 -18.07
N ILE A 63 11.75 15.61 -17.12
CA ILE A 63 13.18 15.38 -17.19
C ILE A 63 13.40 13.87 -17.26
N ARG A 64 13.97 13.41 -18.37
CA ARG A 64 14.18 11.97 -18.65
C ARG A 64 15.44 11.44 -17.95
N VAL A 65 15.68 10.14 -18.14
CA VAL A 65 16.91 9.47 -17.70
C VAL A 65 18.13 9.97 -18.46
N GLY A 66 19.31 9.88 -17.84
CA GLY A 66 20.59 10.21 -18.47
C GLY A 66 20.77 11.72 -18.65
N THR A 67 20.64 12.48 -17.57
CA THR A 67 20.60 13.94 -17.59
C THR A 67 21.70 14.61 -16.77
N SER A 68 22.76 13.88 -16.41
CA SER A 68 23.92 14.44 -15.71
C SER A 68 24.54 15.64 -16.43
N GLU A 69 24.50 15.67 -17.77
CA GLU A 69 25.00 16.80 -18.57
C GLU A 69 24.18 18.10 -18.44
N PHE A 70 23.00 18.05 -17.81
CA PHE A 70 22.14 19.21 -17.58
C PHE A 70 22.22 19.73 -16.14
N GLU A 71 22.75 18.94 -15.22
CA GLU A 71 22.85 19.27 -13.80
C GLU A 71 23.74 20.50 -13.55
N PRO A 72 23.46 21.29 -12.50
CA PRO A 72 22.37 21.15 -11.53
C PRO A 72 21.02 21.71 -12.04
N PHE A 73 19.89 21.14 -11.65
CA PHE A 73 18.57 21.65 -12.03
C PHE A 73 18.08 22.73 -11.04
N ASP A 74 18.60 23.94 -11.23
CA ASP A 74 18.43 25.10 -10.36
C ASP A 74 17.61 26.23 -11.01
N GLU A 75 17.49 27.36 -10.29
CA GLU A 75 16.79 28.56 -10.77
C GLU A 75 17.35 29.10 -12.09
N GLU A 76 18.66 29.00 -12.31
CA GLU A 76 19.29 29.48 -13.53
C GLU A 76 18.76 28.73 -14.76
N LEU A 77 18.71 27.39 -14.68
CA LEU A 77 18.23 26.56 -15.78
C LEU A 77 16.70 26.58 -15.89
N LEU A 78 15.99 26.42 -14.79
CA LEU A 78 14.54 26.19 -14.78
C LEU A 78 13.72 27.46 -14.59
N GLY A 79 14.35 28.61 -14.32
CA GLY A 79 13.72 29.92 -14.16
C GLY A 79 12.68 30.27 -15.23
N PRO A 80 12.93 30.01 -16.54
CA PRO A 80 11.95 30.27 -17.60
C PRO A 80 10.62 29.52 -17.47
N LEU A 81 10.56 28.46 -16.64
CA LEU A 81 9.32 27.73 -16.36
C LEU A 81 8.39 28.49 -15.40
N ALA A 82 8.92 29.41 -14.58
CA ALA A 82 8.13 30.18 -13.63
C ALA A 82 7.45 31.39 -14.31
N PRO A 83 6.22 31.76 -13.90
CA PRO A 83 5.35 31.12 -12.90
C PRO A 83 4.35 30.10 -13.50
N SER A 84 4.47 29.83 -14.80
CA SER A 84 3.46 29.12 -15.58
C SER A 84 3.47 27.62 -15.31
N CYS A 85 4.66 27.03 -15.19
CA CYS A 85 4.82 25.61 -14.93
C CYS A 85 4.24 25.25 -13.56
N LYS A 86 3.45 24.18 -13.52
CA LYS A 86 2.83 23.68 -12.29
C LYS A 86 3.52 22.43 -11.75
N ILE A 87 4.18 21.69 -12.62
CA ILE A 87 4.81 20.42 -12.27
C ILE A 87 6.05 20.13 -13.11
N ILE A 88 7.10 19.69 -12.42
CA ILE A 88 8.31 19.11 -12.97
C ILE A 88 8.37 17.65 -12.51
N ALA A 89 8.50 16.73 -13.45
CA ALA A 89 8.60 15.31 -13.15
C ALA A 89 9.91 14.74 -13.68
N SER A 90 10.72 14.18 -12.79
CA SER A 90 12.02 13.57 -13.11
C SER A 90 11.93 12.05 -13.09
N ALA A 91 12.59 11.42 -14.05
CA ALA A 91 12.79 9.97 -14.12
C ALA A 91 13.93 9.45 -13.22
N SER A 92 14.27 10.16 -12.14
CA SER A 92 15.29 9.75 -11.15
C SER A 92 14.69 9.43 -9.77
N ALA A 93 15.32 8.52 -9.02
CA ALA A 93 14.95 8.20 -7.63
C ALA A 93 15.63 9.13 -6.61
N GLY A 94 16.87 9.54 -6.89
CA GLY A 94 17.52 10.67 -6.22
C GLY A 94 16.93 12.00 -6.68
N HIS A 95 17.30 13.07 -6.01
CA HIS A 95 16.89 14.43 -6.38
C HIS A 95 17.84 15.50 -5.81
N ASP A 96 19.06 15.09 -5.48
CA ASP A 96 20.13 15.92 -4.93
C ASP A 96 20.58 17.00 -5.93
N GLU A 97 20.40 16.73 -7.22
CA GLU A 97 20.67 17.61 -8.34
C GLU A 97 19.60 18.69 -8.58
N PHE A 98 18.46 18.66 -7.87
CA PHE A 98 17.34 19.59 -8.07
C PHE A 98 17.19 20.59 -6.92
N ASP A 99 17.07 21.89 -7.24
CA ASP A 99 16.67 22.91 -6.25
C ASP A 99 15.15 22.86 -6.00
N VAL A 100 14.72 21.80 -5.29
CA VAL A 100 13.31 21.57 -4.95
C VAL A 100 12.73 22.69 -4.08
N ASP A 101 13.57 23.32 -3.25
CA ASP A 101 13.15 24.42 -2.38
C ASP A 101 12.78 25.67 -3.20
N TRP A 102 13.60 26.02 -4.20
CA TRP A 102 13.27 27.08 -5.15
C TRP A 102 12.03 26.73 -5.98
N MET A 103 11.92 25.50 -6.50
CA MET A 103 10.73 25.08 -7.26
C MET A 103 9.45 25.24 -6.42
N THR A 104 9.50 24.84 -5.16
CA THR A 104 8.37 24.95 -4.22
C THR A 104 7.99 26.41 -3.98
N ARG A 105 8.96 27.29 -3.73
CA ARG A 105 8.71 28.74 -3.56
C ARG A 105 8.14 29.39 -4.82
N SER A 106 8.51 28.86 -5.99
CA SER A 106 8.02 29.29 -7.30
C SER A 106 6.65 28.69 -7.69
N GLY A 107 6.02 27.93 -6.81
CA GLY A 107 4.69 27.34 -7.03
C GLY A 107 4.69 26.12 -7.96
N MET A 108 5.85 25.52 -8.20
CA MET A 108 6.05 24.31 -8.98
C MET A 108 6.13 23.09 -8.07
N TRP A 109 5.47 22.02 -8.45
CA TRP A 109 5.61 20.73 -7.79
C TRP A 109 6.71 19.90 -8.45
N PHE A 110 7.50 19.20 -7.63
CA PHE A 110 8.51 18.27 -8.11
C PHE A 110 8.12 16.83 -7.80
N CYS A 111 8.17 15.95 -8.80
CA CYS A 111 7.87 14.53 -8.69
C CYS A 111 9.04 13.69 -9.17
N ASN A 112 9.41 12.65 -8.41
CA ASN A 112 10.50 11.74 -8.74
C ASN A 112 10.05 10.26 -8.79
N THR A 113 10.89 9.36 -9.27
CA THR A 113 10.57 7.94 -9.51
C THR A 113 11.16 6.99 -8.45
N ARG A 114 11.01 7.33 -7.17
CA ARG A 114 11.65 6.66 -6.02
C ARG A 114 11.71 5.13 -6.06
N ASP A 115 10.61 4.44 -6.38
CA ASP A 115 10.57 2.97 -6.31
C ASP A 115 10.86 2.29 -7.66
N ALA A 116 10.91 3.03 -8.77
CA ALA A 116 11.00 2.49 -10.12
C ALA A 116 12.31 1.69 -10.33
N VAL A 117 13.37 2.08 -9.65
CA VAL A 117 14.70 1.46 -9.73
C VAL A 117 14.99 0.51 -8.57
N ALA A 118 14.05 0.31 -7.64
CA ALA A 118 14.36 -0.29 -6.34
C ALA A 118 14.87 -1.75 -6.43
N GLU A 119 14.20 -2.60 -7.22
CA GLU A 119 14.64 -3.98 -7.45
C GLU A 119 15.96 -4.04 -8.22
N ALA A 120 16.07 -3.29 -9.32
CA ALA A 120 17.26 -3.29 -10.18
C ALA A 120 18.51 -2.81 -9.42
N THR A 121 18.36 -1.78 -8.58
CA THR A 121 19.48 -1.28 -7.74
C THR A 121 19.84 -2.30 -6.66
N ALA A 122 18.86 -3.01 -6.10
CA ALA A 122 19.13 -4.08 -5.15
C ALA A 122 19.79 -5.30 -5.82
N ASP A 123 19.45 -5.60 -7.08
CA ASP A 123 20.14 -6.62 -7.88
C ASP A 123 21.61 -6.24 -8.10
N MET A 124 21.88 -4.97 -8.44
CA MET A 124 23.24 -4.47 -8.59
C MET A 124 24.03 -4.54 -7.28
N ALA A 125 23.43 -4.11 -6.16
CA ALA A 125 24.08 -4.20 -4.85
C ALA A 125 24.39 -5.64 -4.45
N MET A 126 23.48 -6.59 -4.72
CA MET A 126 23.72 -8.01 -4.45
C MET A 126 24.77 -8.60 -5.41
N PHE A 127 24.75 -8.22 -6.69
CA PHE A 127 25.77 -8.60 -7.67
C PHE A 127 27.16 -8.15 -7.22
N LEU A 128 27.32 -6.87 -6.87
CA LEU A 128 28.58 -6.31 -6.39
C LEU A 128 29.02 -7.00 -5.09
N THR A 129 28.08 -7.28 -4.17
CA THR A 129 28.36 -8.05 -2.94
C THR A 129 28.95 -9.43 -3.25
N LEU A 130 28.36 -10.17 -4.19
CA LEU A 130 28.90 -11.46 -4.61
C LEU A 130 30.25 -11.29 -5.32
N ALA A 131 30.36 -10.29 -6.19
CA ALA A 131 31.55 -10.06 -6.99
C ALA A 131 32.78 -9.73 -6.13
N VAL A 132 32.62 -8.93 -5.06
CA VAL A 132 33.71 -8.61 -4.12
C VAL A 132 34.08 -9.81 -3.23
N LEU A 133 33.09 -10.61 -2.80
CA LEU A 133 33.34 -11.82 -2.01
C LEU A 133 34.08 -12.90 -2.82
N ARG A 134 33.73 -13.03 -4.11
CA ARG A 134 34.25 -14.06 -5.03
C ARG A 134 35.51 -13.65 -5.80
N ASP A 135 36.01 -12.43 -5.59
CA ASP A 135 37.13 -11.87 -6.37
C ASP A 135 36.88 -11.96 -7.89
N ALA A 136 35.63 -11.69 -8.29
CA ALA A 136 35.14 -12.00 -9.63
C ALA A 136 35.90 -11.23 -10.72
N HIS A 137 36.33 -9.99 -10.44
CA HIS A 137 37.09 -9.18 -11.39
C HIS A 137 38.44 -9.82 -11.76
N ARG A 138 39.22 -10.26 -10.76
CA ARG A 138 40.52 -10.90 -11.03
C ARG A 138 40.34 -12.25 -11.72
N ALA A 139 39.31 -13.01 -11.34
CA ALA A 139 38.97 -14.28 -11.98
C ALA A 139 38.57 -14.11 -13.46
N GLU A 140 37.72 -13.13 -13.76
CA GLU A 140 37.27 -12.83 -15.12
C GLU A 140 38.41 -12.34 -16.00
N ARG A 141 39.22 -11.40 -15.49
CA ARG A 141 40.40 -10.89 -16.20
C ARG A 141 41.43 -11.99 -16.48
N GLY A 142 41.70 -12.84 -15.48
CA GLY A 142 42.59 -13.99 -15.62
C GLY A 142 42.08 -14.99 -16.68
N ALA A 143 40.78 -15.22 -16.75
CA ALA A 143 40.19 -16.05 -17.79
C ALA A 143 40.37 -15.42 -19.19
N ARG A 144 40.16 -14.11 -19.34
CA ARG A 144 40.36 -13.40 -20.61
C ARG A 144 41.80 -13.30 -21.06
N SER A 145 42.75 -13.18 -20.12
CA SER A 145 44.18 -13.11 -20.42
C SER A 145 44.82 -14.49 -20.65
N GLY A 146 44.04 -15.58 -20.54
CA GLY A 146 44.55 -16.95 -20.64
C GLY A 146 45.31 -17.45 -19.40
N SER A 147 45.38 -16.65 -18.34
CA SER A 147 46.06 -16.99 -17.07
C SER A 147 45.21 -17.90 -16.17
N TRP A 148 43.90 -17.98 -16.44
CA TRP A 148 42.90 -18.79 -15.74
C TRP A 148 42.95 -18.64 -14.22
N LYS A 149 43.66 -19.53 -13.51
CA LYS A 149 43.76 -19.55 -12.05
C LYS A 149 44.96 -18.79 -11.48
N ALA A 150 45.90 -18.35 -12.32
CA ALA A 150 47.12 -17.70 -11.84
C ALA A 150 46.79 -16.41 -11.08
N GLY A 151 47.29 -16.29 -9.85
CA GLY A 151 47.08 -15.12 -8.99
C GLY A 151 45.77 -15.10 -8.20
N LEU A 152 44.85 -16.05 -8.39
CA LEU A 152 43.61 -16.11 -7.61
C LEU A 152 43.86 -16.60 -6.17
N VAL A 153 43.15 -16.01 -5.22
CA VAL A 153 43.14 -16.43 -3.81
C VAL A 153 41.80 -17.08 -3.47
N PRO A 154 41.74 -18.01 -2.51
CA PRO A 154 40.47 -18.54 -2.03
C PRO A 154 39.50 -17.43 -1.61
N ALA A 155 38.34 -17.40 -2.24
CA ALA A 155 37.28 -16.43 -2.00
C ALA A 155 36.51 -16.74 -0.70
N ARG A 156 35.84 -15.72 -0.14
CA ARG A 156 34.89 -15.93 0.96
C ARG A 156 33.54 -16.36 0.40
N ASP A 157 32.88 -17.27 1.11
CA ASP A 157 31.51 -17.64 0.82
C ASP A 157 30.53 -16.60 1.40
N PRO A 158 29.45 -16.27 0.67
CA PRO A 158 28.42 -15.38 1.20
C PRO A 158 27.68 -16.01 2.39
N SER A 159 27.48 -17.33 2.39
CA SER A 159 26.78 -18.02 3.47
C SER A 159 27.45 -17.79 4.83
N GLY A 160 26.69 -17.27 5.80
CA GLY A 160 27.16 -16.94 7.14
C GLY A 160 27.89 -15.59 7.26
N SER A 161 28.24 -14.93 6.15
CA SER A 161 28.79 -13.57 6.16
C SER A 161 27.69 -12.56 6.48
N THR A 162 27.95 -11.68 7.46
CA THR A 162 26.97 -10.66 7.89
C THR A 162 26.95 -9.48 6.91
N LEU A 163 25.78 -9.19 6.35
CA LEU A 163 25.53 -8.01 5.52
C LEU A 163 24.99 -6.86 6.38
N GLY A 164 25.76 -5.78 6.50
CA GLY A 164 25.35 -4.54 7.13
C GLY A 164 24.82 -3.54 6.12
N ILE A 165 23.56 -3.11 6.27
CA ILE A 165 22.91 -2.16 5.37
C ILE A 165 22.81 -0.79 6.03
N VAL A 166 23.46 0.21 5.43
CA VAL A 166 23.35 1.62 5.83
C VAL A 166 22.19 2.25 5.07
N GLY A 167 21.03 2.35 5.72
CA GLY A 167 19.79 2.85 5.13
C GLY A 167 18.84 1.74 4.66
N MET A 168 17.89 1.36 5.52
CA MET A 168 16.88 0.34 5.24
C MET A 168 15.61 0.94 4.60
N GLY A 169 15.80 1.57 3.44
CA GLY A 169 14.72 2.05 2.58
C GLY A 169 14.15 0.96 1.65
N THR A 170 13.43 1.34 0.59
CA THR A 170 12.88 0.38 -0.40
C THR A 170 13.98 -0.53 -0.96
N ILE A 171 15.08 0.06 -1.44
CA ILE A 171 16.24 -0.69 -1.97
C ILE A 171 16.84 -1.62 -0.92
N GLY A 172 17.13 -1.11 0.28
CA GLY A 172 17.70 -1.90 1.38
C GLY A 172 16.84 -3.12 1.75
N LYS A 173 15.51 -2.98 1.73
CA LYS A 173 14.58 -4.09 1.97
C LYS A 173 14.62 -5.16 0.87
N HIS A 174 14.69 -4.75 -0.39
CA HIS A 174 14.87 -5.68 -1.52
C HIS A 174 16.23 -6.39 -1.44
N LEU A 175 17.29 -5.67 -1.09
CA LEU A 175 18.62 -6.23 -0.88
C LEU A 175 18.62 -7.25 0.26
N ALA A 176 18.02 -6.93 1.41
CA ALA A 176 17.89 -7.86 2.54
C ALA A 176 17.18 -9.16 2.15
N ARG A 177 16.10 -9.06 1.36
CA ARG A 177 15.39 -10.24 0.84
C ARG A 177 16.26 -11.08 -0.09
N LYS A 178 17.10 -10.47 -0.92
CA LYS A 178 18.04 -11.19 -1.81
C LYS A 178 19.16 -11.85 -1.00
N ALA A 179 19.72 -11.15 -0.02
CA ALA A 179 20.76 -11.65 0.85
C ALA A 179 20.33 -12.91 1.64
N ALA A 180 19.05 -13.00 2.01
CA ALA A 180 18.49 -14.18 2.66
C ALA A 180 18.62 -15.47 1.80
N ALA A 181 18.52 -15.36 0.46
CA ALA A 181 18.70 -16.51 -0.44
C ALA A 181 20.15 -17.03 -0.46
N PHE A 182 21.11 -16.22 -0.01
CA PHE A 182 22.53 -16.58 0.13
C PHE A 182 22.92 -16.90 1.58
N ASN A 183 21.95 -17.08 2.48
CA ASN A 183 22.16 -17.36 3.90
C ASN A 183 23.04 -16.31 4.62
N MET A 184 22.93 -15.04 4.21
CA MET A 184 23.61 -13.92 4.85
C MET A 184 22.75 -13.35 5.98
N PRO A 185 23.22 -13.32 7.25
CA PRO A 185 22.55 -12.57 8.30
C PRO A 185 22.54 -11.08 7.95
N VAL A 186 21.37 -10.43 8.04
CA VAL A 186 21.22 -9.01 7.72
C VAL A 186 21.17 -8.18 9.00
N ARG A 187 22.04 -7.19 9.08
CA ARG A 187 21.99 -6.10 10.07
C ARG A 187 21.77 -4.78 9.36
N TYR A 188 21.18 -3.81 10.05
CA TYR A 188 20.98 -2.50 9.43
C TYR A 188 21.02 -1.35 10.43
N TYR A 189 21.41 -0.19 9.93
CA TYR A 189 21.30 1.09 10.63
C TYR A 189 20.44 2.05 9.82
N SER A 190 19.56 2.77 10.50
CA SER A 190 18.73 3.84 9.94
C SER A 190 18.31 4.78 11.06
N ARG A 191 18.21 6.08 10.77
CA ARG A 191 17.76 7.10 11.75
C ARG A 191 16.45 6.74 12.46
N ARG A 192 15.56 6.04 11.77
CA ARG A 192 14.32 5.49 12.31
C ARG A 192 14.36 3.98 12.15
N ARG A 193 14.19 3.26 13.26
CA ARG A 193 14.02 1.81 13.28
C ARG A 193 12.75 1.44 12.51
N LEU A 194 12.80 0.36 11.73
CA LEU A 194 11.62 -0.22 11.12
C LEU A 194 10.64 -0.73 12.20
N PRO A 195 9.33 -0.76 11.92
CA PRO A 195 8.38 -1.47 12.75
C PRO A 195 8.80 -2.94 12.93
N PRO A 196 8.59 -3.56 14.11
CA PRO A 196 9.02 -4.94 14.37
C PRO A 196 8.52 -5.96 13.33
N ALA A 197 7.31 -5.78 12.80
CA ALA A 197 6.75 -6.63 11.75
C ALA A 197 7.57 -6.59 10.44
N GLU A 198 8.08 -5.43 10.05
CA GLU A 198 8.90 -5.27 8.85
C GLU A 198 10.32 -5.81 9.07
N GLU A 199 10.89 -5.66 10.27
CA GLU A 199 12.17 -6.32 10.62
C GLU A 199 12.06 -7.85 10.52
N ALA A 200 11.00 -8.42 11.11
CA ALA A 200 10.76 -9.86 11.07
C ALA A 200 10.57 -10.35 9.62
N ARG A 201 9.81 -9.61 8.80
CA ARG A 201 9.57 -9.94 7.38
C ARG A 201 10.86 -10.03 6.56
N HIS A 202 11.85 -9.19 6.88
CA HIS A 202 13.12 -9.14 6.17
C HIS A 202 14.26 -9.88 6.87
N ALA A 203 13.97 -10.56 7.99
CA ALA A 203 14.95 -11.21 8.86
C ALA A 203 16.15 -10.28 9.18
N ALA A 204 15.87 -8.99 9.36
CA ALA A 204 16.88 -7.94 9.53
C ALA A 204 16.95 -7.50 10.99
N THR A 205 18.17 -7.37 11.51
CA THR A 205 18.42 -6.93 12.89
C THR A 205 18.84 -5.47 12.93
N TYR A 206 18.15 -4.65 13.71
CA TYR A 206 18.50 -3.24 13.88
C TYR A 206 19.71 -3.02 14.78
N CYS A 207 20.65 -2.21 14.30
CA CYS A 207 21.75 -1.65 15.06
C CYS A 207 21.38 -0.22 15.48
N PRO A 208 21.41 0.14 16.77
CA PRO A 208 21.07 1.48 17.24
C PRO A 208 22.05 2.57 16.81
N THR A 209 23.27 2.21 16.43
CA THR A 209 24.31 3.15 15.99
C THR A 209 25.02 2.64 14.74
N LEU A 210 25.59 3.55 13.96
CA LEU A 210 26.36 3.21 12.76
C LEU A 210 27.62 2.43 13.15
N GLU A 211 28.29 2.81 14.24
CA GLU A 211 29.49 2.15 14.74
C GLU A 211 29.26 0.68 15.04
N ARG A 212 28.11 0.36 15.66
CA ARG A 212 27.73 -1.02 15.93
C ARG A 212 27.52 -1.81 14.64
N LEU A 213 26.85 -1.21 13.64
CA LEU A 213 26.68 -1.85 12.35
C LEU A 213 28.03 -2.16 11.70
N LEU A 214 28.94 -1.18 11.63
CA LEU A 214 30.23 -1.31 10.95
C LEU A 214 31.12 -2.39 11.58
N SER A 215 31.19 -2.43 12.91
CA SER A 215 31.98 -3.42 13.65
C SER A 215 31.41 -4.85 13.60
N GLU A 216 30.12 -4.99 13.34
CA GLU A 216 29.43 -6.29 13.29
C GLU A 216 29.24 -6.83 11.87
N SER A 217 29.68 -6.12 10.83
CA SER A 217 29.42 -6.47 9.42
C SER A 217 30.66 -6.96 8.68
N ASP A 218 30.52 -8.03 7.91
CA ASP A 218 31.56 -8.53 7.01
C ASP A 218 31.52 -7.80 5.66
N VAL A 219 30.30 -7.50 5.19
CA VAL A 219 30.05 -6.65 4.02
C VAL A 219 29.18 -5.47 4.46
N VAL A 220 29.58 -4.24 4.14
CA VAL A 220 28.79 -3.03 4.36
C VAL A 220 28.25 -2.55 3.01
N SER A 221 26.94 -2.38 2.90
CA SER A 221 26.27 -1.83 1.72
C SER A 221 25.62 -0.48 2.05
N VAL A 222 25.93 0.55 1.25
CA VAL A 222 25.41 1.91 1.40
C VAL A 222 24.18 2.09 0.51
N ASN A 223 23.03 2.39 1.13
CA ASN A 223 21.74 2.55 0.45
C ASN A 223 20.94 3.76 0.99
N CYS A 224 21.62 4.72 1.62
CA CYS A 224 21.01 5.94 2.16
C CYS A 224 21.10 7.11 1.17
N PRO A 225 20.21 8.11 1.26
CA PRO A 225 20.28 9.28 0.37
C PRO A 225 21.50 10.15 0.68
N LEU A 226 22.02 10.86 -0.34
CA LEU A 226 22.99 11.93 -0.14
C LEU A 226 22.28 13.18 0.40
N THR A 227 22.84 13.73 1.45
CA THR A 227 22.41 14.93 2.18
C THR A 227 23.66 15.54 2.82
N GLU A 228 23.57 16.76 3.32
CA GLU A 228 24.66 17.36 4.11
C GLU A 228 25.11 16.43 5.26
N ALA A 229 24.15 15.82 5.98
CA ALA A 229 24.43 14.91 7.09
C ALA A 229 24.95 13.52 6.69
N THR A 230 24.91 13.17 5.41
CA THR A 230 25.40 11.87 4.90
C THR A 230 26.55 12.03 3.91
N THR A 231 27.01 13.26 3.66
CA THR A 231 28.22 13.54 2.89
C THR A 231 29.42 13.07 3.72
N ASN A 232 30.29 12.26 3.13
CA ASN A 232 31.41 11.60 3.81
C ASN A 232 30.99 10.84 5.09
N LEU A 233 29.79 10.26 5.09
CA LEU A 233 29.28 9.44 6.19
C LEU A 233 30.23 8.28 6.52
N ILE A 234 30.84 7.69 5.50
CA ILE A 234 31.88 6.68 5.66
C ILE A 234 33.22 7.36 5.36
N SER A 235 33.87 7.91 6.40
CA SER A 235 35.22 8.51 6.33
C SER A 235 36.23 7.69 7.14
N HIS A 236 37.42 8.24 7.41
CA HIS A 236 38.55 7.52 8.03
C HIS A 236 38.16 6.84 9.35
N ARG A 237 37.36 7.54 10.18
CA ARG A 237 36.85 7.00 11.44
C ARG A 237 35.99 5.75 11.20
N GLU A 238 35.03 5.83 10.30
CA GLU A 238 34.09 4.75 10.02
C GLU A 238 34.77 3.56 9.35
N VAL A 239 35.70 3.81 8.43
CA VAL A 239 36.58 2.76 7.86
C VAL A 239 37.37 2.06 8.97
N GLY A 240 37.90 2.81 9.94
CA GLY A 240 38.59 2.27 11.10
C GLY A 240 37.72 1.37 11.99
N LEU A 241 36.41 1.64 12.07
CA LEU A 241 35.43 0.87 12.84
C LEU A 241 34.94 -0.40 12.16
N MET A 242 35.13 -0.53 10.85
CA MET A 242 34.81 -1.77 10.12
C MET A 242 35.66 -2.94 10.63
N ARG A 243 35.21 -4.17 10.38
CA ARG A 243 36.04 -5.36 10.63
C ARG A 243 37.29 -5.35 9.77
N ASP A 244 38.37 -5.93 10.27
CA ASP A 244 39.57 -6.13 9.47
C ASP A 244 39.28 -7.09 8.30
N GLY A 245 39.60 -6.66 7.09
CA GLY A 245 39.28 -7.38 5.86
C GLY A 245 37.79 -7.36 5.52
N ALA A 246 37.05 -6.32 5.93
CA ALA A 246 35.66 -6.12 5.51
C ALA A 246 35.55 -5.81 4.02
N PHE A 247 34.33 -5.83 3.49
CA PHE A 247 34.01 -5.42 2.12
C PHE A 247 33.05 -4.24 2.13
N LEU A 248 33.18 -3.34 1.15
CA LEU A 248 32.29 -2.19 0.98
C LEU A 248 31.58 -2.25 -0.37
N VAL A 249 30.27 -1.96 -0.39
CA VAL A 249 29.47 -1.82 -1.61
C VAL A 249 28.74 -0.48 -1.57
N ASN A 250 28.86 0.31 -2.64
CA ASN A 250 28.11 1.57 -2.77
C ASN A 250 27.33 1.59 -4.09
N THR A 251 26.00 1.65 -3.97
CA THR A 251 25.06 1.84 -5.09
C THR A 251 24.11 3.02 -4.85
N ALA A 252 24.50 3.94 -3.96
CA ALA A 252 23.71 5.11 -3.61
C ALA A 252 24.24 6.37 -4.31
N ARG A 253 25.22 7.03 -3.71
CA ARG A 253 25.94 8.19 -4.25
C ARG A 253 27.40 8.13 -3.83
N GLY A 254 28.32 8.54 -4.71
CA GLY A 254 29.75 8.51 -4.43
C GLY A 254 30.12 9.31 -3.19
N ALA A 255 29.65 10.56 -3.10
CA ALA A 255 29.94 11.50 -2.00
C ALA A 255 29.46 11.08 -0.60
N ILE A 256 28.79 9.92 -0.45
CA ILE A 256 28.49 9.36 0.87
C ILE A 256 29.72 8.69 1.48
N VAL A 257 30.64 8.22 0.63
CA VAL A 257 31.90 7.60 1.03
C VAL A 257 33.02 8.55 0.67
N ASP A 258 33.86 8.86 1.64
CA ASP A 258 35.08 9.63 1.44
C ASP A 258 36.07 8.78 0.62
N GLU A 259 36.40 9.23 -0.60
CA GLU A 259 37.26 8.47 -1.51
C GLU A 259 38.66 8.26 -0.95
N GLU A 260 39.23 9.24 -0.25
CA GLU A 260 40.57 9.13 0.34
C GLU A 260 40.56 8.08 1.45
N ALA A 261 39.55 8.12 2.33
CA ALA A 261 39.39 7.13 3.38
C ALA A 261 39.21 5.70 2.81
N LEU A 262 38.45 5.57 1.73
CA LEU A 262 38.25 4.28 1.06
C LEU A 262 39.55 3.76 0.44
N ILE A 263 40.29 4.61 -0.27
CA ILE A 263 41.57 4.24 -0.90
C ILE A 263 42.56 3.77 0.17
N GLN A 264 42.74 4.54 1.25
CA GLN A 264 43.63 4.14 2.36
C GLN A 264 43.17 2.84 3.04
N GLY A 265 41.84 2.68 3.20
CA GLY A 265 41.24 1.44 3.71
C GLY A 265 41.54 0.23 2.83
N LEU A 266 41.47 0.40 1.51
CA LEU A 266 41.79 -0.63 0.54
C LEU A 266 43.29 -0.94 0.53
N GLU A 267 44.17 0.07 0.51
CA GLU A 267 45.63 -0.11 0.49
C GLU A 267 46.16 -0.81 1.73
N SER A 268 45.69 -0.40 2.92
CA SER A 268 46.04 -1.00 4.21
C SER A 268 45.50 -2.43 4.39
N GLY A 269 44.51 -2.84 3.60
CA GLY A 269 43.82 -4.13 3.75
C GLY A 269 42.76 -4.14 4.85
N LYS A 270 42.48 -2.98 5.46
CA LYS A 270 41.33 -2.81 6.36
C LYS A 270 40.03 -3.18 5.63
N ILE A 271 39.92 -2.74 4.38
CA ILE A 271 38.91 -3.17 3.42
C ILE A 271 39.59 -4.08 2.40
N THR A 272 39.09 -5.31 2.25
CA THR A 272 39.66 -6.29 1.31
C THR A 272 39.39 -5.87 -0.14
N ARG A 273 38.12 -5.54 -0.44
CA ARG A 273 37.67 -5.07 -1.76
C ARG A 273 36.45 -4.16 -1.64
N ALA A 274 36.27 -3.30 -2.65
CA ALA A 274 35.10 -2.45 -2.79
C ALA A 274 34.39 -2.70 -4.12
N GLY A 275 33.05 -2.71 -4.09
CA GLY A 275 32.19 -2.76 -5.28
C GLY A 275 31.46 -1.43 -5.41
N LEU A 276 31.78 -0.67 -6.45
CA LEU A 276 31.31 0.71 -6.60
C LEU A 276 30.53 0.81 -7.91
N ASP A 277 29.28 1.27 -7.80
CA ASP A 277 28.44 1.66 -8.93
C ASP A 277 28.38 3.19 -9.12
N VAL A 278 28.91 3.93 -8.13
CA VAL A 278 28.85 5.39 -8.02
C VAL A 278 30.18 5.96 -7.49
N PHE A 279 30.53 7.18 -7.92
CA PHE A 279 31.79 7.88 -7.64
C PHE A 279 31.55 9.37 -7.36
N VAL A 280 32.52 10.08 -6.77
CA VAL A 280 32.33 11.50 -6.41
C VAL A 280 32.30 12.39 -7.64
N ASN A 281 33.21 12.15 -8.59
CA ASN A 281 33.38 12.97 -9.79
C ASN A 281 32.93 12.23 -11.06
N GLU A 282 31.77 11.58 -11.05
CA GLU A 282 31.28 10.90 -12.27
C GLU A 282 31.11 11.89 -13.43
N PRO A 283 31.52 11.54 -14.67
CA PRO A 283 32.11 10.27 -15.12
C PRO A 283 33.64 10.14 -14.94
N ASP A 284 34.32 11.20 -14.51
CA ASP A 284 35.77 11.27 -14.29
C ASP A 284 36.19 10.60 -12.97
N ILE A 285 36.13 9.27 -12.95
CA ILE A 285 36.48 8.47 -11.78
C ILE A 285 37.97 8.57 -11.41
N ASN A 286 38.27 8.48 -10.12
CA ASN A 286 39.65 8.45 -9.61
C ASN A 286 40.45 7.28 -10.23
N ASP A 287 41.67 7.58 -10.70
CA ASP A 287 42.56 6.61 -11.36
C ASP A 287 42.85 5.37 -10.51
N TYR A 288 42.83 5.49 -9.18
CA TYR A 288 42.97 4.35 -8.28
C TYR A 288 41.88 3.31 -8.54
N PHE A 289 40.60 3.70 -8.62
CA PHE A 289 39.50 2.76 -8.82
C PHE A 289 39.51 2.14 -10.21
N ARG A 290 40.06 2.85 -11.21
CA ARG A 290 40.22 2.36 -12.58
C ARG A 290 41.30 1.29 -12.70
N THR A 291 42.36 1.37 -11.90
CA THR A 291 43.56 0.52 -12.03
C THR A 291 43.70 -0.54 -10.94
N SER A 292 43.01 -0.38 -9.81
CA SER A 292 43.15 -1.27 -8.66
C SER A 292 42.40 -2.59 -8.83
N ASP A 293 43.12 -3.69 -8.62
CA ASP A 293 42.58 -5.05 -8.50
C ASP A 293 41.65 -5.26 -7.29
N ARG A 294 41.65 -4.31 -6.35
CA ARG A 294 40.83 -4.37 -5.13
C ARG A 294 39.47 -3.70 -5.31
N THR A 295 39.22 -3.08 -6.46
CA THR A 295 37.98 -2.38 -6.73
C THR A 295 37.28 -3.00 -7.93
N LEU A 296 35.97 -3.21 -7.80
CA LEU A 296 35.09 -3.48 -8.92
C LEU A 296 34.32 -2.20 -9.20
N ALA A 297 34.85 -1.41 -10.13
CA ALA A 297 34.18 -0.25 -10.68
C ALA A 297 33.22 -0.72 -11.77
N PHE A 298 31.92 -0.55 -11.52
CA PHE A 298 30.86 -0.68 -12.51
C PHE A 298 30.19 0.68 -12.65
N GLN A 299 29.69 1.00 -13.83
CA GLN A 299 28.71 2.06 -13.98
C GLN A 299 27.50 1.44 -14.64
N SER A 300 26.48 1.16 -13.84
CA SER A 300 25.26 0.55 -14.34
C SER A 300 24.26 1.62 -14.77
N PHE A 301 23.90 1.60 -16.06
CA PHE A 301 22.76 2.36 -16.54
C PHE A 301 21.48 1.55 -16.30
N LEU A 302 20.93 1.65 -15.09
CA LEU A 302 19.71 0.94 -14.72
C LEU A 302 18.49 1.65 -15.32
N LEU A 303 18.05 1.18 -16.48
CA LEU A 303 16.73 1.54 -16.99
C LEU A 303 15.66 0.88 -16.10
N PRO A 304 14.67 1.64 -15.60
CA PRO A 304 13.47 1.04 -15.04
C PRO A 304 12.91 0.07 -16.07
N SER A 305 12.32 -1.05 -15.62
CA SER A 305 11.61 -1.96 -16.51
C SER A 305 10.39 -1.24 -17.10
N ARG A 306 10.60 -0.46 -18.16
CA ARG A 306 9.65 0.42 -18.86
C ARG A 306 9.01 1.52 -17.99
N PRO A 307 9.65 2.70 -17.86
CA PRO A 307 9.04 3.84 -17.17
C PRO A 307 8.02 4.54 -18.06
N GLY A 308 6.72 4.32 -17.83
CA GLY A 308 5.69 5.23 -18.30
C GLY A 308 5.41 6.27 -17.22
N LEU A 309 6.03 7.45 -17.29
CA LEU A 309 5.49 8.60 -16.55
C LEU A 309 4.20 9.00 -17.26
N HIS A 310 3.11 9.24 -16.55
CA HIS A 310 1.88 9.84 -17.06
C HIS A 310 1.62 11.13 -16.29
N LEU A 311 1.70 12.27 -16.96
CA LEU A 311 1.08 13.51 -16.50
C LEU A 311 -0.32 13.61 -17.10
N ALA A 312 -1.29 14.05 -16.32
CA ALA A 312 -2.65 14.18 -16.80
C ALA A 312 -3.01 15.66 -17.05
N SER A 313 -3.85 15.93 -18.06
CA SER A 313 -4.26 17.24 -18.64
C SER A 313 -4.60 18.43 -17.72
N ASN A 314 -4.69 18.27 -16.40
CA ASN A 314 -5.03 19.32 -15.45
C ASN A 314 -3.79 19.80 -14.68
N LEU A 315 -2.62 19.20 -14.96
CA LEU A 315 -1.33 19.51 -14.33
C LEU A 315 -1.36 19.36 -12.81
N ASP A 316 -2.30 18.56 -12.30
CA ASP A 316 -2.39 18.23 -10.89
C ASP A 316 -1.22 17.29 -10.55
N PRO A 317 -0.28 17.72 -9.70
CA PRO A 317 0.91 16.93 -9.35
C PRO A 317 0.56 15.62 -8.67
N ALA A 318 -0.64 15.55 -8.11
CA ALA A 318 -1.16 14.39 -7.44
C ALA A 318 -1.57 13.28 -8.43
N SER A 319 -1.71 13.63 -9.71
CA SER A 319 -2.05 12.71 -10.81
C SER A 319 -0.85 12.20 -11.60
N ALA A 320 0.39 12.57 -11.22
CA ALA A 320 1.61 12.08 -11.86
C ALA A 320 1.90 10.63 -11.42
N GLU A 321 1.58 9.67 -12.29
CA GLU A 321 1.77 8.22 -12.03
C GLU A 321 2.91 7.63 -12.86
N ILE A 322 3.60 6.64 -12.31
CA ILE A 322 4.54 5.77 -13.05
C ILE A 322 3.81 4.45 -13.30
N VAL A 323 3.52 4.12 -14.56
CA VAL A 323 2.77 2.94 -14.94
C VAL A 323 3.72 1.84 -15.42
N PRO A 324 3.66 0.61 -14.87
CA PRO A 324 4.37 -0.53 -15.44
C PRO A 324 3.62 -1.07 -16.67
N ALA A 325 4.35 -1.31 -17.77
CA ALA A 325 3.78 -1.89 -18.98
C ALA A 325 3.38 -3.36 -18.78
N THR A 326 2.08 -3.66 -18.75
CA THR A 326 1.57 -5.03 -18.91
C THR A 326 1.44 -5.38 -20.40
N ALA A 327 2.42 -6.15 -20.89
CA ALA A 327 2.39 -6.99 -22.09
C ALA A 327 1.35 -6.66 -23.18
N CYS A 328 1.71 -5.86 -24.20
CA CYS A 328 1.14 -5.94 -25.56
C CYS A 328 2.14 -6.68 -26.45
N GLY A 329 1.66 -7.67 -27.21
CA GLY A 329 2.47 -8.59 -27.99
C GLY A 329 2.80 -8.14 -29.42
N ASN A 330 3.68 -8.94 -30.01
CA ASN A 330 4.01 -9.12 -31.43
C ASN A 330 5.01 -8.16 -32.08
N GLY A 331 6.29 -8.51 -31.94
CA GLY A 331 7.34 -8.28 -32.94
C GLY A 331 8.41 -9.38 -32.79
N LYS A 332 8.36 -10.42 -33.64
CA LYS A 332 9.39 -11.48 -33.68
C LYS A 332 10.69 -10.93 -34.29
N PRO A 333 11.87 -11.25 -33.75
CA PRO A 333 13.03 -11.59 -34.54
C PRO A 333 13.04 -13.11 -34.75
N ARG A 334 13.18 -13.57 -36.00
CA ARG A 334 13.34 -14.99 -36.36
C ARG A 334 14.70 -15.51 -35.88
N ALA A 335 14.72 -16.72 -35.30
CA ALA A 335 15.86 -17.65 -35.33
C ALA A 335 15.35 -19.10 -35.16
N PRO A 336 16.08 -20.13 -35.66
CA PRO A 336 15.51 -21.39 -36.14
C PRO A 336 15.35 -22.49 -35.07
N ASP A 337 14.59 -23.50 -35.48
CA ASP A 337 14.14 -24.70 -34.79
C ASP A 337 15.22 -25.51 -34.03
N GLN A 338 14.87 -26.11 -32.89
CA GLN A 338 14.61 -27.56 -32.75
C GLN A 338 14.55 -28.03 -31.27
N LEU A 339 13.53 -28.87 -30.99
CA LEU A 339 13.45 -29.97 -29.98
C LEU A 339 13.56 -29.60 -28.47
N GLY A 340 12.70 -30.01 -27.53
CA GLY A 340 11.55 -30.91 -27.52
C GLY A 340 10.91 -30.99 -26.10
N THR A 341 9.65 -31.46 -26.09
CA THR A 341 8.90 -32.18 -25.02
C THR A 341 8.44 -31.50 -23.70
N HIS A 342 7.11 -31.20 -23.69
CA HIS A 342 6.06 -31.60 -22.71
C HIS A 342 5.79 -30.84 -21.37
N PRO A 343 4.55 -30.90 -20.81
CA PRO A 343 3.66 -29.72 -20.71
C PRO A 343 3.32 -29.26 -19.27
N GLY A 344 2.93 -27.99 -19.09
CA GLY A 344 2.43 -27.49 -17.81
C GLY A 344 1.75 -26.12 -17.85
N ARG A 345 0.41 -26.13 -17.78
CA ARG A 345 -0.52 -25.11 -17.21
C ARG A 345 -0.22 -23.62 -17.48
N ARG A 346 -0.89 -23.05 -18.49
CA ARG A 346 -1.12 -21.59 -18.61
C ARG A 346 -2.45 -21.21 -17.94
N ALA A 347 -2.38 -20.49 -16.82
CA ALA A 347 -3.51 -19.72 -16.30
C ALA A 347 -3.51 -18.33 -16.97
N ARG A 348 -4.60 -17.99 -17.66
CA ARG A 348 -4.84 -16.67 -18.25
C ARG A 348 -5.00 -15.64 -17.13
N ARG A 349 -4.22 -14.55 -17.16
CA ARG A 349 -4.41 -13.38 -16.30
C ARG A 349 -5.10 -12.27 -17.10
N HIS A 350 -6.23 -11.80 -16.59
CA HIS A 350 -7.06 -10.74 -17.16
C HIS A 350 -6.47 -9.35 -16.89
N ARG A 351 -6.50 -8.49 -17.92
CA ARG A 351 -6.30 -7.04 -17.86
C ARG A 351 -7.56 -6.37 -17.31
N ALA A 352 -7.44 -5.58 -16.23
CA ALA A 352 -8.43 -4.57 -15.84
C ALA A 352 -7.82 -3.68 -14.74
N ALA A 353 -7.22 -2.55 -15.10
CA ALA A 353 -6.82 -1.49 -14.14
C ALA A 353 -6.52 -0.11 -14.76
N ALA A 354 -6.76 0.15 -16.05
CA ALA A 354 -6.26 1.38 -16.71
C ALA A 354 -7.29 2.49 -17.00
N ASP A 355 -8.62 2.24 -16.88
CA ASP A 355 -9.62 3.10 -17.56
C ASP A 355 -10.55 3.95 -16.66
N ALA A 356 -10.20 4.19 -15.39
CA ALA A 356 -11.03 5.01 -14.49
C ALA A 356 -10.90 6.55 -14.66
N ARG A 357 -9.87 7.01 -15.38
CA ARG A 357 -9.32 8.38 -15.30
C ARG A 357 -10.15 9.53 -15.93
N PRO A 358 -11.03 9.35 -16.93
CA PRO A 358 -11.78 10.47 -17.53
C PRO A 358 -12.92 11.04 -16.67
N TRP A 359 -13.34 10.32 -15.63
CA TRP A 359 -14.61 10.56 -14.95
C TRP A 359 -14.57 11.75 -13.96
N HIS A 360 -13.56 11.83 -13.10
CA HIS A 360 -13.49 12.81 -12.02
C HIS A 360 -13.28 14.26 -12.51
N ARG A 361 -12.71 14.46 -13.70
CA ARG A 361 -12.37 15.78 -14.25
C ARG A 361 -13.55 16.54 -14.83
N ARG A 362 -14.61 15.85 -15.29
CA ARG A 362 -15.77 16.52 -15.91
C ARG A 362 -16.70 17.21 -14.89
N ARG A 363 -16.57 16.94 -13.58
CA ARG A 363 -17.47 17.47 -12.52
C ARG A 363 -16.81 18.42 -11.51
N GLY A 364 -15.58 18.87 -11.73
CA GLY A 364 -14.94 19.90 -10.90
C GLY A 364 -14.40 19.44 -9.54
N ASN A 365 -14.08 18.17 -9.37
CA ASN A 365 -13.52 17.65 -8.12
C ASN A 365 -12.05 18.06 -7.97
N ALA A 366 -11.72 18.86 -6.95
CA ALA A 366 -10.35 19.15 -6.54
C ALA A 366 -9.93 18.16 -5.45
N VAL A 367 -8.95 17.31 -5.75
CA VAL A 367 -8.44 16.30 -4.82
C VAL A 367 -6.93 16.49 -4.68
N ASN A 368 -6.41 16.60 -3.46
CA ASN A 368 -5.00 16.28 -3.20
C ASN A 368 -4.85 14.75 -3.30
N GLN A 369 -4.39 14.23 -4.44
CA GLN A 369 -4.36 12.79 -4.73
C GLN A 369 -3.12 12.06 -4.17
N GLY A 370 -3.38 11.16 -3.22
CA GLY A 370 -2.66 9.91 -3.06
C GLY A 370 -3.69 8.79 -3.05
N SER A 371 -3.29 7.64 -3.60
CA SER A 371 -3.89 6.30 -3.45
C SER A 371 -5.19 5.88 -4.14
N VAL A 372 -5.11 4.68 -4.73
CA VAL A 372 -6.21 3.74 -5.06
C VAL A 372 -6.01 2.45 -4.25
N CYS A 373 -7.14 1.95 -3.74
CA CYS A 373 -7.50 0.62 -3.24
C CYS A 373 -7.00 0.16 -1.86
N ALA A 374 -7.96 0.08 -0.92
CA ALA A 374 -8.03 -1.00 0.04
C ALA A 374 -7.87 -2.36 -0.67
N HIS A 375 -7.07 -3.23 -0.07
CA HIS A 375 -6.57 -4.55 -0.52
C HIS A 375 -5.26 -4.55 -1.31
N ARG A 376 -4.17 -4.74 -0.53
CA ARG A 376 -2.83 -5.23 -0.90
C ARG A 376 -2.52 -5.32 -2.41
N GLN A 377 -1.80 -4.33 -2.90
CA GLN A 377 -0.66 -4.55 -3.80
C GLN A 377 0.43 -3.54 -3.48
N ALA A 378 1.52 -4.01 -2.86
CA ALA A 378 2.74 -3.25 -2.77
C ALA A 378 3.35 -3.14 -4.18
N SER A 379 3.20 -1.99 -4.84
CA SER A 379 4.11 -1.59 -5.92
C SER A 379 3.94 -0.10 -6.29
N GLN A 380 5.01 0.65 -6.00
CA GLN A 380 5.52 1.82 -6.72
C GLN A 380 4.57 3.01 -6.96
N ARG A 381 4.59 4.00 -6.06
CA ARG A 381 4.00 5.34 -6.30
C ARG A 381 5.01 6.44 -5.93
N GLY A 382 5.10 7.49 -6.75
CA GLY A 382 5.87 8.70 -6.44
C GLY A 382 5.37 9.39 -5.17
N ARG A 383 6.22 10.19 -4.53
CA ARG A 383 5.90 10.84 -3.24
C ARG A 383 5.59 12.33 -3.45
N LEU A 384 4.37 12.76 -3.17
CA LEU A 384 4.05 14.19 -3.04
C LEU A 384 4.51 14.73 -1.69
N ILE A 385 4.99 15.98 -1.66
CA ILE A 385 5.54 16.62 -0.46
C ILE A 385 4.73 17.89 -0.15
N ARG A 386 3.63 17.76 0.62
CA ARG A 386 2.98 18.89 1.34
C ARG A 386 2.46 18.42 2.70
N PHE A 387 2.58 19.26 3.73
CA PHE A 387 2.27 18.93 5.13
C PHE A 387 1.02 19.69 5.62
N PRO A 388 -0.16 19.06 5.64
CA PRO A 388 -1.38 19.75 6.07
C PRO A 388 -1.39 20.04 7.58
N GLN A 389 -1.97 21.17 7.96
CA GLN A 389 -2.22 21.53 9.36
C GLN A 389 -3.57 20.97 9.84
N ALA A 390 -3.76 20.87 11.15
CA ALA A 390 -5.04 20.52 11.74
C ALA A 390 -6.14 21.51 11.30
N GLY A 391 -7.31 20.99 10.92
CA GLY A 391 -8.44 21.78 10.42
C GLY A 391 -8.37 22.11 8.93
N GLN A 392 -7.29 21.75 8.22
CA GLN A 392 -7.19 21.97 6.78
C GLN A 392 -8.03 20.94 6.01
N VAL A 393 -8.88 21.44 5.10
CA VAL A 393 -9.64 20.59 4.16
C VAL A 393 -8.67 19.97 3.16
N LEU A 394 -8.64 18.64 3.13
CA LEU A 394 -7.80 17.85 2.22
C LEU A 394 -8.50 17.57 0.89
N MET A 395 -9.83 17.40 0.94
CA MET A 395 -10.65 17.04 -0.21
C MET A 395 -12.06 17.63 -0.06
N THR A 396 -12.60 18.16 -1.16
CA THR A 396 -14.01 18.57 -1.28
C THR A 396 -14.62 17.92 -2.50
N ILE A 397 -15.72 17.20 -2.30
CA ILE A 397 -16.42 16.43 -3.33
C ILE A 397 -17.81 17.07 -3.49
N PRO A 398 -18.09 17.74 -4.61
CA PRO A 398 -19.38 18.36 -4.83
C PRO A 398 -20.50 17.31 -4.87
N ALA A 399 -21.69 17.66 -4.39
CA ALA A 399 -22.82 16.76 -4.30
C ALA A 399 -23.22 16.13 -5.66
N GLY A 400 -22.95 16.82 -6.76
CA GLY A 400 -23.14 16.30 -8.12
C GLY A 400 -22.21 15.14 -8.50
N ALA A 401 -21.13 14.88 -7.76
CA ALA A 401 -20.23 13.74 -7.99
C ALA A 401 -20.58 12.51 -7.14
N ILE A 402 -21.59 12.61 -6.27
CA ILE A 402 -22.00 11.55 -5.34
C ILE A 402 -23.27 10.90 -5.89
N LEU A 403 -23.30 9.57 -5.92
CA LEU A 403 -24.49 8.82 -6.33
C LEU A 403 -25.43 8.69 -5.12
N ARG A 404 -26.63 9.24 -5.27
CA ARG A 404 -27.64 9.44 -4.23
C ARG A 404 -29.02 9.13 -4.79
N LEU A 405 -30.03 9.00 -3.91
CA LEU A 405 -31.39 8.66 -4.32
C LEU A 405 -31.94 9.58 -5.42
N ASP A 406 -31.69 10.89 -5.33
CA ASP A 406 -32.13 11.90 -6.30
C ASP A 406 -31.38 11.82 -7.65
N SER A 407 -30.19 11.21 -7.67
CA SER A 407 -29.39 11.00 -8.87
C SER A 407 -29.76 9.74 -9.66
N VAL A 408 -30.65 8.89 -9.13
CA VAL A 408 -31.10 7.67 -9.80
C VAL A 408 -32.06 8.05 -10.93
N PRO A 409 -31.75 7.72 -12.21
CA PRO A 409 -32.61 8.05 -13.33
C PRO A 409 -34.02 7.48 -13.20
N ALA A 410 -35.04 8.23 -13.62
CA ALA A 410 -36.43 7.78 -13.64
C ALA A 410 -36.63 6.49 -14.46
N SER A 411 -35.80 6.25 -15.48
CA SER A 411 -35.78 5.01 -16.26
C SER A 411 -35.42 3.76 -15.45
N ILE A 412 -34.75 3.93 -14.30
CA ILE A 412 -34.39 2.86 -13.37
C ILE A 412 -35.37 2.82 -12.20
N SER A 413 -35.60 3.95 -11.52
CA SER A 413 -36.45 3.98 -10.31
C SER A 413 -37.91 3.61 -10.58
N SER A 414 -38.46 3.94 -11.75
CA SER A 414 -39.84 3.54 -12.13
C SER A 414 -40.02 2.04 -12.34
N ARG A 415 -38.94 1.32 -12.71
CA ARG A 415 -38.97 -0.14 -12.91
C ARG A 415 -38.71 -0.92 -11.64
N LEU A 416 -38.23 -0.24 -10.59
CA LEU A 416 -37.82 -0.83 -9.32
C LEU A 416 -38.53 -0.14 -8.13
N PRO A 417 -39.87 -0.08 -8.12
CA PRO A 417 -40.61 0.71 -7.12
C PRO A 417 -40.47 0.18 -5.69
N SER A 418 -40.10 -1.11 -5.53
CA SER A 418 -39.93 -1.79 -4.26
C SER A 418 -38.46 -1.96 -3.82
N ALA A 419 -37.51 -1.45 -4.62
CA ALA A 419 -36.09 -1.59 -4.30
C ALA A 419 -35.65 -0.67 -3.15
N SER A 420 -34.70 -1.18 -2.36
CA SER A 420 -33.92 -0.38 -1.40
C SER A 420 -33.12 0.72 -2.10
N ILE A 421 -32.69 1.75 -1.38
CA ILE A 421 -31.75 2.75 -1.93
C ILE A 421 -30.47 2.05 -2.35
N HIS A 422 -29.96 1.11 -1.55
CA HIS A 422 -28.82 0.26 -1.91
C HIS A 422 -29.03 -0.41 -3.28
N GLY A 423 -30.16 -1.07 -3.46
CA GLY A 423 -30.53 -1.78 -4.68
C GLY A 423 -30.72 -0.86 -5.88
N LEU A 424 -31.25 0.35 -5.67
CA LEU A 424 -31.39 1.38 -6.70
C LEU A 424 -30.03 1.92 -7.16
N LEU A 425 -29.12 2.20 -6.24
CA LEU A 425 -27.75 2.61 -6.56
C LEU A 425 -26.99 1.50 -7.30
N ALA A 426 -27.16 0.25 -6.85
CA ALA A 426 -26.58 -0.92 -7.51
C ALA A 426 -27.15 -1.11 -8.93
N ALA A 427 -28.46 -0.93 -9.09
CA ALA A 427 -29.15 -1.00 -10.37
C ALA A 427 -28.68 0.09 -11.33
N GLN A 428 -28.46 1.32 -10.83
CA GLN A 428 -27.91 2.41 -11.62
C GLN A 428 -26.53 2.07 -12.19
N LEU A 429 -25.66 1.45 -11.39
CA LEU A 429 -24.35 0.99 -11.83
C LEU A 429 -24.43 -0.21 -12.81
N ALA A 430 -25.34 -1.15 -12.56
CA ALA A 430 -25.44 -2.39 -13.32
C ALA A 430 -26.17 -2.22 -14.67
N ALA A 431 -27.25 -1.43 -14.72
CA ALA A 431 -28.09 -1.23 -15.90
C ALA A 431 -27.55 -0.19 -16.88
N GLY A 432 -26.52 0.59 -16.50
CA GLY A 432 -25.69 1.41 -17.36
C GLY A 432 -26.42 2.20 -18.45
N CYS A 433 -27.11 3.29 -18.10
CA CYS A 433 -27.79 4.12 -19.09
C CYS A 433 -26.85 5.11 -19.84
N ASP A 434 -25.54 5.15 -19.56
CA ASP A 434 -24.59 6.01 -20.27
C ASP A 434 -23.13 5.49 -20.27
N ALA A 435 -22.32 6.06 -21.17
CA ALA A 435 -20.88 5.78 -21.28
C ALA A 435 -20.10 6.14 -20.00
N GLU A 436 -20.64 7.06 -19.18
CA GLU A 436 -20.06 7.50 -17.90
C GLU A 436 -20.10 6.37 -16.85
N THR A 437 -21.20 5.63 -16.80
CA THR A 437 -21.40 4.51 -15.87
C THR A 437 -20.57 3.28 -16.27
N ALA A 438 -20.35 3.06 -17.57
CA ALA A 438 -19.50 2.00 -18.08
C ALA A 438 -18.02 2.17 -17.67
N LEU A 439 -17.47 3.39 -17.79
CA LEU A 439 -16.10 3.71 -17.35
C LEU A 439 -15.91 3.50 -15.84
N ARG A 440 -16.91 3.86 -15.02
CA ARG A 440 -16.90 3.60 -13.58
C ARG A 440 -16.85 2.10 -13.28
N ARG A 441 -17.62 1.28 -14.00
CA ARG A 441 -17.67 -0.18 -13.81
C ARG A 441 -16.33 -0.86 -14.10
N ASP A 442 -15.59 -0.39 -15.08
CA ASP A 442 -14.33 -1.03 -15.48
C ASP A 442 -13.16 -0.68 -14.53
N ALA A 443 -13.31 0.39 -13.76
CA ALA A 443 -12.42 0.78 -12.66
C ALA A 443 -12.63 -0.01 -11.35
N MET A 444 -13.76 -0.69 -11.21
CA MET A 444 -14.15 -1.33 -9.95
C MET A 444 -13.44 -2.68 -9.73
N PRO A 445 -13.29 -3.17 -8.49
CA PRO A 445 -12.74 -4.50 -8.23
C PRO A 445 -13.54 -5.60 -8.93
N SER A 446 -12.86 -6.66 -9.36
CA SER A 446 -13.53 -7.84 -9.91
C SER A 446 -14.21 -8.64 -8.80
N LEU A 447 -15.22 -9.46 -9.14
CA LEU A 447 -15.79 -10.41 -8.16
C LEU A 447 -14.74 -11.35 -7.56
N GLN A 448 -13.73 -11.73 -8.34
CA GLN A 448 -12.63 -12.55 -7.87
C GLN A 448 -11.80 -11.84 -6.78
N SER A 449 -11.70 -10.50 -6.85
CA SER A 449 -11.04 -9.69 -5.83
C SER A 449 -11.78 -9.75 -4.49
N PHE A 450 -13.12 -9.77 -4.51
CA PHE A 450 -13.92 -9.94 -3.29
C PHE A 450 -13.91 -11.38 -2.77
N ALA A 451 -13.87 -12.37 -3.67
CA ALA A 451 -13.87 -13.78 -3.30
C ALA A 451 -12.73 -14.16 -2.33
N ALA A 452 -11.56 -13.54 -2.47
CA ALA A 452 -10.41 -13.84 -1.62
C ALA A 452 -10.58 -13.38 -0.16
N THR A 453 -11.39 -12.35 0.10
CA THR A 453 -11.33 -11.59 1.37
C THR A 453 -12.68 -11.43 2.05
N THR A 454 -13.78 -11.49 1.29
CA THR A 454 -15.13 -11.20 1.77
C THR A 454 -15.91 -12.49 2.03
N PRO A 455 -16.37 -12.74 3.27
CA PRO A 455 -17.01 -13.99 3.63
C PRO A 455 -18.26 -14.35 2.84
N LEU A 456 -19.03 -13.38 2.34
CA LEU A 456 -20.20 -13.60 1.48
C LEU A 456 -19.91 -14.52 0.29
N PHE A 457 -18.70 -14.47 -0.26
CA PHE A 457 -18.27 -15.25 -1.42
C PHE A 457 -17.56 -16.55 -1.04
N TRP A 458 -17.39 -16.84 0.26
CA TRP A 458 -16.67 -18.02 0.71
C TRP A 458 -17.55 -19.27 0.65
N HIS A 459 -16.88 -20.41 0.53
CA HIS A 459 -17.54 -21.71 0.57
C HIS A 459 -18.36 -21.87 1.86
N PRO A 460 -19.58 -22.44 1.84
CA PRO A 460 -20.44 -22.59 3.03
C PRO A 460 -19.73 -23.16 4.26
N ARG A 461 -18.95 -24.23 4.08
CA ARG A 461 -18.11 -24.82 5.15
C ARG A 461 -17.16 -23.84 5.85
N LEU A 462 -16.66 -22.81 5.17
CA LEU A 462 -15.85 -21.76 5.81
C LEU A 462 -16.73 -20.72 6.51
N ARG A 463 -17.90 -20.41 5.94
CA ARG A 463 -18.89 -19.50 6.54
C ARG A 463 -19.47 -20.05 7.85
N ASP A 464 -19.66 -21.36 7.92
CA ASP A 464 -20.09 -22.08 9.13
C ASP A 464 -19.10 -21.94 10.29
N LEU A 465 -17.85 -21.60 9.99
CA LEU A 465 -16.76 -21.43 10.95
C LEU A 465 -16.48 -19.95 11.27
N LEU A 466 -17.27 -19.01 10.72
CA LEU A 466 -17.22 -17.60 11.11
C LEU A 466 -17.69 -17.42 12.56
N PRO A 467 -17.16 -16.41 13.28
CA PRO A 467 -17.75 -15.94 14.53
C PRO A 467 -19.24 -15.60 14.35
N ALA A 468 -20.03 -15.74 15.42
CA ALA A 468 -21.48 -15.59 15.35
C ALA A 468 -21.92 -14.21 14.84
N GLY A 469 -21.23 -13.14 15.24
CA GLY A 469 -21.49 -11.77 14.77
C GLY A 469 -21.30 -11.64 13.26
N ALA A 470 -20.12 -12.02 12.76
CA ALA A 470 -19.84 -12.04 11.32
C ALA A 470 -20.82 -12.91 10.53
N ARG A 471 -21.20 -14.09 11.05
CA ARG A 471 -22.17 -14.98 10.38
C ARG A 471 -23.56 -14.35 10.24
N ARG A 472 -24.03 -13.65 11.28
CA ARG A 472 -25.31 -12.92 11.23
C ARG A 472 -25.28 -11.80 10.18
N LEU A 473 -24.17 -11.06 10.10
CA LEU A 473 -24.01 -9.99 9.11
C LEU A 473 -24.03 -10.55 7.68
N VAL A 474 -23.28 -11.63 7.42
CA VAL A 474 -23.29 -12.30 6.12
C VAL A 474 -24.70 -12.79 5.74
N ALA A 475 -25.43 -13.39 6.67
CA ALA A 475 -26.81 -13.84 6.41
C ALA A 475 -27.78 -12.68 6.11
N ARG A 476 -27.60 -11.53 6.77
CA ARG A 476 -28.36 -10.31 6.45
C ARG A 476 -28.04 -9.80 5.05
N GLN A 477 -26.75 -9.77 4.68
CA GLN A 477 -26.33 -9.38 3.33
C GLN A 477 -26.90 -10.31 2.26
N GLU A 478 -26.90 -11.63 2.49
CA GLU A 478 -27.53 -12.59 1.56
C GLU A 478 -29.01 -12.31 1.37
N THR A 479 -29.74 -12.07 2.47
CA THR A 479 -31.18 -11.78 2.40
C THR A 479 -31.45 -10.46 1.66
N ALA A 480 -30.68 -9.41 1.94
CA ALA A 480 -30.81 -8.12 1.29
C ALA A 480 -30.47 -8.20 -0.21
N LEU A 481 -29.40 -8.92 -0.56
CA LEU A 481 -28.99 -9.17 -1.93
C LEU A 481 -30.07 -9.91 -2.71
N GLU A 482 -30.65 -10.99 -2.17
CA GLU A 482 -31.68 -11.76 -2.88
C GLU A 482 -32.95 -10.93 -3.08
N ARG A 483 -33.35 -10.14 -2.09
CA ARG A 483 -34.48 -9.19 -2.22
C ARG A 483 -34.23 -8.19 -3.35
N ASP A 484 -33.06 -7.54 -3.34
CA ASP A 484 -32.74 -6.48 -4.30
C ASP A 484 -32.50 -7.05 -5.70
N TRP A 485 -31.90 -8.25 -5.80
CA TRP A 485 -31.74 -8.99 -7.05
C TRP A 485 -33.08 -9.41 -7.65
N ALA A 486 -34.03 -9.90 -6.85
CA ALA A 486 -35.36 -10.27 -7.34
C ALA A 486 -36.08 -9.08 -7.97
N ALA A 487 -36.06 -7.91 -7.30
CA ALA A 487 -36.60 -6.68 -7.84
C ALA A 487 -35.87 -6.24 -9.13
N PHE A 488 -34.53 -6.30 -9.13
CA PHE A 488 -33.73 -5.89 -10.28
C PHE A 488 -33.92 -6.79 -11.51
N HIS A 489 -33.96 -8.11 -11.33
CA HIS A 489 -34.08 -9.07 -12.42
C HIS A 489 -35.42 -8.95 -13.14
N GLU A 490 -36.50 -8.63 -12.41
CA GLU A 490 -37.81 -8.36 -13.00
C GLU A 490 -37.77 -7.11 -13.90
N GLY A 491 -37.15 -6.01 -13.45
CA GLY A 491 -37.03 -4.77 -14.21
C GLY A 491 -35.99 -4.78 -15.34
N PHE A 492 -34.96 -5.63 -15.22
CA PHE A 492 -33.80 -5.70 -16.11
C PHE A 492 -33.34 -7.15 -16.40
N PRO A 493 -34.16 -7.98 -17.06
CA PRO A 493 -33.87 -9.41 -17.24
C PRO A 493 -32.62 -9.69 -18.10
N GLY A 494 -32.14 -8.72 -18.87
CA GLY A 494 -30.95 -8.83 -19.72
C GLY A 494 -29.61 -8.66 -19.01
N VAL A 495 -29.59 -8.31 -17.71
CA VAL A 495 -28.35 -8.11 -16.96
C VAL A 495 -28.03 -9.36 -16.15
N ALA A 496 -26.80 -9.88 -16.30
CA ALA A 496 -26.35 -11.07 -15.59
C ALA A 496 -26.24 -10.83 -14.07
N ARG A 497 -26.58 -11.84 -13.26
CA ARG A 497 -26.53 -11.78 -11.79
C ARG A 497 -25.16 -11.35 -11.25
N ASP A 498 -24.09 -11.85 -11.84
CA ASP A 498 -22.72 -11.51 -11.43
C ASP A 498 -22.40 -10.02 -11.64
N ALA A 499 -22.94 -9.41 -12.70
CA ALA A 499 -22.74 -7.98 -12.96
C ALA A 499 -23.47 -7.13 -11.91
N TYR A 500 -24.69 -7.52 -11.55
CA TYR A 500 -25.44 -6.86 -10.48
C TYR A 500 -24.79 -7.07 -9.12
N LEU A 501 -24.43 -8.31 -8.78
CA LEU A 501 -23.78 -8.67 -7.52
C LEU A 501 -22.52 -7.85 -7.27
N ARG A 502 -21.69 -7.64 -8.29
CA ARG A 502 -20.49 -6.80 -8.22
C ARG A 502 -20.85 -5.35 -7.83
N CYS A 503 -21.87 -4.78 -8.46
CA CYS A 503 -22.31 -3.41 -8.20
C CYS A 503 -22.98 -3.29 -6.83
N TRP A 504 -23.79 -4.26 -6.44
CA TRP A 504 -24.45 -4.32 -5.15
C TRP A 504 -23.42 -4.36 -4.02
N PHE A 505 -22.40 -5.21 -4.13
CA PHE A 505 -21.34 -5.27 -3.12
C PHE A 505 -20.47 -4.00 -3.08
N LEU A 506 -20.27 -3.36 -4.23
CA LEU A 506 -19.58 -2.08 -4.30
C LEU A 506 -20.32 -0.99 -3.50
N VAL A 507 -21.64 -0.92 -3.63
CA VAL A 507 -22.45 0.04 -2.87
C VAL A 507 -22.28 -0.20 -1.37
N GLY A 508 -22.40 -1.44 -0.91
CA GLY A 508 -22.25 -1.78 0.51
C GLY A 508 -20.89 -1.40 1.11
N THR A 509 -19.81 -1.47 0.31
CA THR A 509 -18.44 -1.18 0.77
C THR A 509 -18.03 0.29 0.66
N ARG A 510 -18.80 1.13 -0.03
CA ARG A 510 -18.42 2.52 -0.39
C ARG A 510 -19.54 3.53 -0.16
N ALA A 511 -20.57 3.13 0.57
CA ALA A 511 -21.67 4.01 0.93
C ALA A 511 -21.44 4.67 2.29
N PHE A 512 -22.04 5.84 2.47
CA PHE A 512 -22.16 6.54 3.74
C PHE A 512 -23.62 6.92 3.99
N TYR A 513 -23.97 7.17 5.24
CA TYR A 513 -25.32 7.61 5.59
C TYR A 513 -25.61 9.01 5.05
N HIS A 514 -26.72 9.16 4.35
CA HIS A 514 -27.16 10.37 3.68
C HIS A 514 -28.66 10.61 3.96
N GLU A 515 -28.91 11.43 4.97
CA GLU A 515 -30.26 11.80 5.40
C GLU A 515 -30.73 13.06 4.69
N THR A 516 -31.87 12.95 4.04
CA THR A 516 -32.62 14.05 3.42
C THR A 516 -34.11 13.76 3.61
N ASP A 517 -34.97 14.76 3.44
CA ASP A 517 -36.43 14.56 3.53
C ASP A 517 -36.92 13.41 2.64
N ALA A 518 -36.29 13.20 1.48
CA ALA A 518 -36.62 12.11 0.56
C ALA A 518 -36.18 10.72 1.06
N THR A 519 -35.12 10.62 1.86
CA THR A 519 -34.62 9.33 2.37
C THR A 519 -35.26 8.93 3.70
N LEU A 520 -35.96 9.83 4.40
CA LEU A 520 -36.63 9.54 5.68
C LEU A 520 -37.69 8.42 5.61
N ARG A 521 -38.26 8.17 4.43
CA ARG A 521 -39.21 7.07 4.19
C ARG A 521 -38.57 5.68 4.16
N TYR A 522 -37.25 5.60 4.08
CA TYR A 522 -36.48 4.35 4.11
C TYR A 522 -35.95 4.07 5.53
N PRO A 523 -35.72 2.79 5.89
CA PRO A 523 -35.01 2.43 7.12
C PRO A 523 -33.69 3.18 7.23
N TRP A 524 -33.29 3.54 8.45
CA TRP A 524 -32.11 4.36 8.67
C TRP A 524 -30.85 3.72 8.06
N GLU A 525 -30.74 2.38 8.13
CA GLU A 525 -29.63 1.61 7.58
C GLU A 525 -29.52 1.67 6.05
N ASP A 526 -30.61 2.03 5.36
CA ASP A 526 -30.68 2.12 3.89
C ASP A 526 -30.64 3.57 3.41
N ARG A 527 -30.47 4.56 4.30
CA ARG A 527 -30.31 5.96 3.91
C ARG A 527 -28.91 6.20 3.38
N LEU A 528 -28.60 5.68 2.20
CA LEU A 528 -27.24 5.58 1.68
C LEU A 528 -26.96 6.55 0.53
N ALA A 529 -25.71 6.99 0.46
CA ALA A 529 -25.11 7.65 -0.69
C ALA A 529 -23.77 6.98 -1.01
N LEU A 530 -23.51 6.72 -2.27
CA LEU A 530 -22.27 6.09 -2.72
C LEU A 530 -21.20 7.15 -3.00
N LEU A 531 -20.08 7.05 -2.27
CA LEU A 531 -18.90 7.90 -2.42
C LEU A 531 -17.75 7.13 -3.07
N PRO A 532 -17.61 7.17 -4.41
CA PRO A 532 -16.62 6.37 -5.11
C PRO A 532 -15.15 6.78 -4.81
N VAL A 533 -14.93 7.89 -4.11
CA VAL A 533 -13.59 8.40 -3.76
C VAL A 533 -13.18 8.16 -2.30
N ALA A 534 -14.04 7.54 -1.47
CA ALA A 534 -13.72 7.25 -0.06
C ALA A 534 -12.47 6.36 0.06
N ASP A 535 -12.31 5.42 -0.87
CA ASP A 535 -11.18 4.49 -0.97
C ASP A 535 -9.83 5.14 -1.32
N MET A 536 -9.81 6.45 -1.59
CA MET A 536 -8.57 7.17 -1.84
C MET A 536 -7.70 7.29 -0.59
N PHE A 537 -8.28 7.11 0.60
CA PHE A 537 -7.54 7.10 1.86
C PHE A 537 -7.33 5.68 2.36
N ASN A 538 -6.14 5.41 2.91
CA ASN A 538 -5.98 4.24 3.76
C ASN A 538 -6.80 4.41 5.03
N HIS A 539 -7.19 3.29 5.65
CA HIS A 539 -8.03 3.32 6.83
C HIS A 539 -7.32 2.75 8.05
N ALA A 540 -7.60 3.34 9.22
CA ALA A 540 -7.03 2.93 10.50
C ALA A 540 -8.09 3.02 11.61
N GLY A 541 -7.85 2.34 12.73
CA GLY A 541 -8.77 2.35 13.89
C GLY A 541 -8.86 3.71 14.59
N VAL A 542 -7.89 4.61 14.35
CA VAL A 542 -7.89 5.99 14.87
C VAL A 542 -7.84 6.96 13.68
N PRO A 543 -8.82 7.87 13.54
CA PRO A 543 -8.90 8.77 12.39
C PRO A 543 -7.77 9.80 12.38
N GLY A 544 -7.10 9.98 11.23
CA GLY A 544 -6.28 11.15 10.92
C GLY A 544 -7.06 12.28 10.24
N CYS A 545 -8.31 11.98 9.87
CA CYS A 545 -9.23 12.87 9.18
C CYS A 545 -10.63 12.80 9.77
N ALA A 546 -11.31 13.93 9.75
CA ALA A 546 -12.73 14.07 9.97
C ALA A 546 -13.43 14.18 8.61
N VAL A 547 -14.65 13.69 8.58
CA VAL A 547 -15.50 13.71 7.40
C VAL A 547 -16.75 14.51 7.75
N ALA A 548 -17.16 15.40 6.86
CA ALA A 548 -18.42 16.13 6.98
C ALA A 548 -19.18 16.14 5.65
N PHE A 549 -20.50 16.18 5.74
CA PHE A 549 -21.39 16.26 4.59
C PHE A 549 -22.32 17.48 4.71
N SER A 550 -22.60 18.10 3.57
CA SER A 550 -23.55 19.20 3.37
C SER A 550 -24.34 18.99 2.07
N PRO A 551 -25.49 19.65 1.87
CA PRO A 551 -26.22 19.57 0.60
C PRO A 551 -25.37 19.91 -0.63
N GLU A 552 -24.33 20.74 -0.48
CA GLU A 552 -23.47 21.22 -1.55
C GLU A 552 -22.26 20.32 -1.80
N ALA A 553 -21.68 19.73 -0.74
CA ALA A 553 -20.45 18.95 -0.82
C ALA A 553 -20.19 18.00 0.36
N TYR A 554 -19.33 17.02 0.12
CA TYR A 554 -18.68 16.18 1.12
C TYR A 554 -17.23 16.61 1.29
N THR A 555 -16.76 16.76 2.53
CA THR A 555 -15.41 17.26 2.84
C THR A 555 -14.65 16.30 3.73
N VAL A 556 -13.36 16.11 3.43
CA VAL A 556 -12.39 15.40 4.27
C VAL A 556 -11.39 16.42 4.82
N THR A 557 -11.26 16.47 6.15
CA THR A 557 -10.48 17.49 6.86
C THR A 557 -9.47 16.84 7.79
N ALA A 558 -8.22 17.28 7.77
CA ALA A 558 -7.19 16.75 8.68
C ALA A 558 -7.54 17.09 10.14
N THR A 559 -7.56 16.10 11.03
CA THR A 559 -7.83 16.33 12.48
C THR A 559 -6.57 16.68 13.28
N ARG A 560 -5.40 16.49 12.67
CA ARG A 560 -4.09 16.80 13.26
C ARG A 560 -3.15 17.37 12.21
N ALA A 561 -2.09 18.03 12.65
CA ALA A 561 -0.98 18.37 11.77
C ALA A 561 -0.28 17.08 11.30
N CYS A 562 0.06 17.01 10.02
CA CYS A 562 0.75 15.87 9.41
C CYS A 562 2.18 16.27 9.06
N ALA A 563 3.16 15.49 9.54
CA ALA A 563 4.57 15.73 9.27
C ALA A 563 5.06 15.02 7.99
N ARG A 564 6.32 15.26 7.62
CA ARG A 564 6.94 14.61 6.46
C ARG A 564 6.96 13.10 6.58
N GLY A 565 6.20 12.47 5.69
CA GLY A 565 6.08 11.02 5.61
C GLY A 565 4.96 10.42 6.45
N ASP A 566 4.14 11.26 7.08
CA ASP A 566 2.91 10.81 7.70
C ASP A 566 1.91 10.40 6.62
N GLU A 567 1.26 9.27 6.85
CA GLU A 567 0.08 8.88 6.12
C GLU A 567 -1.16 9.40 6.83
N VAL A 568 -2.17 9.77 6.04
CA VAL A 568 -3.44 10.28 6.54
C VAL A 568 -4.49 9.19 6.36
N PHE A 569 -5.09 8.79 7.47
CA PHE A 569 -6.05 7.69 7.50
C PHE A 569 -7.47 8.19 7.70
N LEU A 570 -8.43 7.59 6.99
CA LEU A 570 -9.82 7.61 7.38
C LEU A 570 -10.09 6.54 8.44
N SER A 571 -11.11 6.74 9.27
CA SER A 571 -11.64 5.67 10.11
C SER A 571 -12.90 5.12 9.46
N TYR A 572 -13.06 3.80 9.47
CA TYR A 572 -14.34 3.17 9.13
C TYR A 572 -15.38 3.33 10.25
N GLY A 573 -15.03 3.99 11.37
CA GLY A 573 -15.92 4.18 12.51
C GLY A 573 -15.67 3.16 13.63
N GLU A 574 -16.56 3.15 14.61
CA GLU A 574 -16.51 2.29 15.80
C GLU A 574 -17.02 0.88 15.50
N HIS A 575 -16.36 0.20 14.56
CA HIS A 575 -16.76 -1.13 14.10
C HIS A 575 -15.87 -2.24 14.65
N SER A 576 -16.49 -3.35 15.06
CA SER A 576 -15.78 -4.56 15.43
C SER A 576 -15.10 -5.20 14.22
N ASN A 577 -14.07 -6.02 14.44
CA ASN A 577 -13.44 -6.74 13.34
C ASN A 577 -14.38 -7.81 12.72
N ASP A 578 -15.42 -8.25 13.43
CA ASP A 578 -16.49 -9.08 12.85
C ASP A 578 -17.24 -8.31 11.75
N PHE A 579 -17.57 -7.04 12.01
CA PHE A 579 -18.23 -6.16 11.05
C PHE A 579 -17.30 -5.80 9.89
N LEU A 580 -16.05 -5.41 10.18
CA LEU A 580 -15.06 -5.10 9.14
C LEU A 580 -14.78 -6.28 8.22
N LEU A 581 -14.74 -7.50 8.76
CA LEU A 581 -14.57 -8.70 7.97
C LEU A 581 -15.80 -9.00 7.11
N ALA A 582 -17.00 -8.95 7.68
CA ALA A 582 -18.22 -9.30 6.97
C ALA A 582 -18.59 -8.28 5.88
N GLU A 583 -18.51 -6.97 6.18
CA GLU A 583 -18.94 -5.90 5.28
C GLU A 583 -17.84 -5.48 4.30
N TYR A 584 -16.58 -5.41 4.75
CA TYR A 584 -15.48 -4.84 3.95
C TYR A 584 -14.37 -5.84 3.59
N GLY A 585 -14.41 -7.06 4.14
CA GLY A 585 -13.46 -8.12 3.83
C GLY A 585 -12.07 -7.92 4.41
N PHE A 586 -11.89 -7.14 5.49
CA PHE A 586 -10.57 -7.00 6.12
C PHE A 586 -10.64 -7.00 7.64
N LEU A 587 -9.46 -7.13 8.26
CA LEU A 587 -9.26 -7.10 9.71
C LEU A 587 -8.18 -6.06 10.02
N LEU A 588 -8.46 -5.20 10.99
CA LEU A 588 -7.46 -4.32 11.59
C LEU A 588 -6.68 -5.10 12.65
N ASP A 589 -5.34 -5.03 12.61
CA ASP A 589 -4.48 -5.67 13.61
C ASP A 589 -4.72 -5.06 15.00
N ASP A 590 -4.72 -3.73 15.07
CA ASP A 590 -5.01 -2.94 16.26
C ASP A 590 -6.33 -2.20 16.08
N ASN A 591 -7.41 -2.76 16.62
CA ASN A 591 -8.75 -2.15 16.59
C ASN A 591 -9.21 -1.82 18.03
N PRO A 592 -9.30 -0.52 18.39
CA PRO A 592 -9.75 -0.11 19.72
C PRO A 592 -11.25 -0.39 19.96
N TRP A 593 -12.01 -0.63 18.89
CA TRP A 593 -13.45 -0.91 18.91
C TRP A 593 -13.74 -2.40 18.70
N ASP A 594 -12.73 -3.27 18.77
CA ASP A 594 -12.94 -4.69 18.51
C ASP A 594 -13.74 -5.34 19.62
N THR A 595 -14.78 -6.05 19.22
CA THR A 595 -15.67 -6.76 20.13
C THR A 595 -16.04 -8.13 19.58
N VAL A 596 -16.42 -9.03 20.49
CA VAL A 596 -16.96 -10.35 20.14
C VAL A 596 -18.26 -10.61 20.89
N ASP A 597 -19.28 -11.07 20.19
CA ASP A 597 -20.55 -11.49 20.78
C ASP A 597 -20.51 -12.97 21.19
N LEU A 598 -20.69 -13.22 22.48
CA LEU A 598 -20.76 -14.54 23.12
C LEU A 598 -22.19 -15.06 23.29
N GLY A 599 -23.21 -14.27 22.96
CA GLY A 599 -24.61 -14.60 23.26
C GLY A 599 -25.04 -15.91 22.61
N ALA A 600 -24.63 -16.12 21.36
CA ALA A 600 -24.90 -17.36 20.63
C ALA A 600 -24.25 -18.59 21.30
N PHE A 601 -22.99 -18.47 21.72
CA PHE A 601 -22.27 -19.54 22.43
C PHE A 601 -22.96 -19.88 23.76
N VAL A 602 -23.25 -18.85 24.56
CA VAL A 602 -23.91 -19.01 25.86
C VAL A 602 -25.24 -19.73 25.70
N LEU A 603 -26.07 -19.30 24.74
CA LEU A 603 -27.36 -19.92 24.49
C LEU A 603 -27.24 -21.35 23.98
N SER A 604 -26.24 -21.67 23.13
CA SER A 604 -26.07 -23.04 22.60
C SER A 604 -25.70 -24.08 23.65
N GLY A 605 -25.17 -23.65 24.80
CA GLY A 605 -24.90 -24.54 25.93
C GLY A 605 -26.16 -24.95 26.70
N LEU A 606 -27.26 -24.20 26.58
CA LEU A 606 -28.45 -24.32 27.42
C LEU A 606 -29.57 -25.08 26.72
N ASP A 607 -30.46 -25.70 27.51
CA ASP A 607 -31.67 -26.35 26.99
C ASP A 607 -32.73 -25.33 26.51
N ALA A 608 -33.76 -25.81 25.82
CA ALA A 608 -34.77 -24.95 25.20
C ALA A 608 -35.56 -24.11 26.22
N GLU A 609 -35.81 -24.64 27.42
CA GLU A 609 -36.53 -23.95 28.49
C GLU A 609 -35.67 -22.82 29.07
N GLN A 610 -34.40 -23.10 29.36
CA GLN A 610 -33.42 -22.13 29.82
C GLN A 610 -33.15 -21.02 28.80
N GLN A 611 -33.07 -21.36 27.52
CA GLN A 611 -32.94 -20.37 26.45
C GLN A 611 -34.17 -19.46 26.37
N ALA A 612 -35.39 -20.02 26.46
CA ALA A 612 -36.62 -19.23 26.46
C ALA A 612 -36.70 -18.30 27.68
N GLU A 613 -36.33 -18.80 28.86
CA GLU A 613 -36.29 -18.03 30.09
C GLU A 613 -35.29 -16.87 30.02
N LEU A 614 -34.07 -17.11 29.54
CA LEU A 614 -33.06 -16.05 29.37
C LEU A 614 -33.51 -15.00 28.35
N ARG A 615 -34.07 -15.41 27.21
CA ARG A 615 -34.59 -14.47 26.19
C ARG A 615 -35.74 -13.62 26.75
N ALA A 616 -36.66 -14.22 27.51
CA ALA A 616 -37.77 -13.50 28.15
C ALA A 616 -37.28 -12.44 29.15
N ARG A 617 -36.11 -12.64 29.74
CA ARG A 617 -35.44 -11.69 30.64
C ARG A 617 -34.56 -10.66 29.92
N GLY A 618 -34.64 -10.60 28.59
CA GLY A 618 -33.88 -9.64 27.77
C GLY A 618 -32.43 -10.05 27.50
N PHE A 619 -32.07 -11.33 27.68
CA PHE A 619 -30.75 -11.82 27.27
C PHE A 619 -30.66 -11.85 25.74
N GLY A 620 -29.75 -11.02 25.20
CA GLY A 620 -29.54 -10.82 23.77
C GLY A 620 -28.07 -10.90 23.37
N GLU A 621 -27.57 -9.89 22.68
CA GLU A 621 -26.15 -9.78 22.33
C GLU A 621 -25.32 -9.56 23.60
N CYS A 622 -24.23 -10.32 23.70
CA CYS A 622 -23.42 -10.42 24.90
C CYS A 622 -21.97 -10.16 24.51
N VAL A 623 -21.57 -8.90 24.57
CA VAL A 623 -20.35 -8.43 23.91
C VAL A 623 -19.17 -8.37 24.88
N VAL A 624 -17.99 -8.75 24.40
CA VAL A 624 -16.71 -8.60 25.11
C VAL A 624 -15.76 -7.75 24.26
N GLY A 625 -15.25 -6.65 24.84
CA GLY A 625 -14.33 -5.73 24.18
C GLY A 625 -13.57 -4.80 25.13
N PRO A 626 -12.75 -3.87 24.61
CA PRO A 626 -12.03 -2.87 25.40
C PRO A 626 -12.97 -1.96 26.19
N GLY A 627 -13.02 -2.12 27.52
CA GLY A 627 -13.80 -1.25 28.41
C GLY A 627 -15.28 -1.63 28.58
N GLU A 628 -15.81 -2.56 27.78
CA GLU A 628 -17.17 -3.06 27.96
C GLU A 628 -17.26 -4.01 29.16
N GLN A 629 -18.22 -3.75 30.04
CA GLN A 629 -18.56 -4.64 31.14
C GLN A 629 -19.60 -5.65 30.68
N TRP A 630 -19.41 -6.91 31.07
CA TRP A 630 -20.38 -7.96 30.81
C TRP A 630 -21.74 -7.63 31.48
N HIS A 631 -22.72 -7.26 30.68
CA HIS A 631 -24.08 -6.96 31.15
C HIS A 631 -24.92 -8.24 31.15
N LEU A 632 -25.16 -8.77 32.34
CA LEU A 632 -26.07 -9.90 32.56
C LEU A 632 -27.42 -9.36 33.06
N PRO A 633 -28.55 -9.71 32.43
CA PRO A 633 -29.88 -9.41 32.97
C PRO A 633 -30.10 -10.04 34.35
N ASP A 634 -30.99 -9.46 35.14
CA ASP A 634 -31.27 -9.95 36.49
C ASP A 634 -31.75 -11.41 36.50
N GLY A 635 -31.05 -12.23 37.30
CA GLY A 635 -31.30 -13.67 37.43
C GLY A 635 -30.75 -14.56 36.30
N ALA A 636 -30.09 -13.99 35.28
CA ALA A 636 -29.29 -14.78 34.33
C ALA A 636 -28.11 -15.50 35.02
N LEU A 637 -27.60 -14.90 36.10
CA LEU A 637 -26.51 -15.43 36.92
C LEU A 637 -26.80 -16.84 37.47
N ASP A 638 -28.04 -17.12 37.87
CA ASP A 638 -28.43 -18.39 38.50
C ASP A 638 -28.58 -19.50 37.46
N ILE A 639 -29.04 -19.16 36.25
CA ILE A 639 -29.14 -20.10 35.11
C ILE A 639 -27.72 -20.43 34.62
N LEU A 640 -26.92 -19.39 34.35
CA LEU A 640 -25.56 -19.56 33.86
C LEU A 640 -24.63 -20.19 34.89
N GLY A 641 -24.77 -19.85 36.16
CA GLY A 641 -23.94 -20.43 37.21
C GLY A 641 -24.19 -21.93 37.39
N ARG A 642 -25.46 -22.37 37.41
CA ARG A 642 -25.78 -23.81 37.46
C ARG A 642 -25.19 -24.59 36.29
N HIS A 643 -25.18 -23.99 35.09
CA HIS A 643 -24.71 -24.65 33.89
C HIS A 643 -23.18 -24.60 33.71
N PHE A 644 -22.56 -23.45 33.94
CA PHE A 644 -21.14 -23.22 33.63
C PHE A 644 -20.22 -23.29 34.86
N ALA A 645 -20.72 -23.04 36.07
CA ALA A 645 -19.90 -22.91 37.29
C ALA A 645 -20.24 -23.91 38.42
N GLY A 646 -21.30 -24.72 38.27
CA GLY A 646 -21.77 -25.70 39.28
C GLY A 646 -22.79 -25.14 40.28
N GLU A 647 -23.02 -25.83 41.41
CA GLU A 647 -23.93 -25.36 42.47
C GLU A 647 -23.45 -24.02 43.04
N LEU A 648 -24.28 -22.98 42.87
CA LEU A 648 -24.08 -21.66 43.47
C LEU A 648 -24.62 -21.65 44.91
N PRO A 649 -23.92 -21.03 45.88
CA PRO A 649 -24.45 -20.85 47.24
C PRO A 649 -25.80 -20.12 47.21
N ARG A 650 -26.80 -20.61 47.96
CA ARG A 650 -28.13 -19.99 48.03
C ARG A 650 -28.04 -18.53 48.49
N ARG A 651 -28.80 -17.64 47.83
CA ARG A 651 -28.97 -16.22 48.22
C ARG A 651 -29.18 -16.09 49.74
N ALA A 652 -28.33 -15.31 50.41
CA ALA A 652 -28.65 -14.82 51.75
C ALA A 652 -29.82 -13.83 51.64
N ALA A 653 -30.82 -13.99 52.51
CA ALA A 653 -32.11 -13.28 52.47
C ALA A 653 -32.05 -11.75 52.72
N ASN A 654 -30.87 -11.13 52.78
CA ASN A 654 -30.71 -9.70 53.04
C ASN A 654 -29.96 -9.02 51.89
N GLY A 655 -30.66 -8.15 51.16
CA GLY A 655 -30.22 -7.49 49.93
C GLY A 655 -29.05 -6.51 50.07
N GLY A 656 -27.83 -7.02 50.25
CA GLY A 656 -26.60 -6.22 50.27
C GLY A 656 -25.47 -6.82 49.44
N ARG A 657 -24.94 -6.04 48.48
CA ARG A 657 -23.61 -6.00 47.82
C ARG A 657 -22.69 -7.25 47.70
N GLN A 658 -23.12 -8.48 47.97
CA GLN A 658 -22.30 -9.71 47.86
C GLN A 658 -22.40 -10.43 46.49
N GLY A 659 -23.13 -9.90 45.49
CA GLY A 659 -23.30 -10.55 44.18
C GLY A 659 -22.13 -10.40 43.18
N LYS A 660 -21.14 -9.54 43.47
CA LYS A 660 -20.03 -9.24 42.55
C LYS A 660 -19.03 -10.41 42.36
N PRO A 661 -18.55 -11.09 43.42
CA PRO A 661 -17.62 -12.23 43.28
C PRO A 661 -18.25 -13.43 42.56
N GLN A 662 -19.57 -13.64 42.73
CA GLN A 662 -20.31 -14.71 42.07
C GLN A 662 -20.42 -14.46 40.56
N LYS A 663 -20.67 -13.21 40.15
CA LYS A 663 -20.71 -12.79 38.74
C LYS A 663 -19.37 -12.96 38.05
N GLU A 664 -18.30 -12.58 38.72
CA GLU A 664 -16.93 -12.72 38.24
C GLU A 664 -16.55 -14.19 38.03
N ARG A 665 -16.93 -15.08 38.97
CA ARG A 665 -16.70 -16.53 38.83
C ARG A 665 -17.47 -17.17 37.67
N VAL A 666 -18.74 -16.82 37.49
CA VAL A 666 -19.55 -17.32 36.36
C VAL A 666 -19.00 -16.82 35.03
N LEU A 667 -18.58 -15.56 34.96
CA LEU A 667 -17.95 -14.98 33.78
C LEU A 667 -16.65 -15.73 33.41
N ALA A 668 -15.77 -15.93 34.38
CA ALA A 668 -14.51 -16.65 34.16
C ALA A 668 -14.76 -18.07 33.62
N ALA A 669 -15.77 -18.78 34.15
CA ALA A 669 -16.13 -20.12 33.69
C ALA A 669 -16.65 -20.12 32.24
N VAL A 670 -17.56 -19.19 31.89
CA VAL A 670 -18.08 -19.04 30.52
C VAL A 670 -16.95 -18.72 29.54
N LEU A 671 -16.10 -17.74 29.86
CA LEU A 671 -14.97 -17.35 29.00
C LEU A 671 -13.96 -18.49 28.83
N THR A 672 -13.69 -19.27 29.89
CA THR A 672 -12.77 -20.42 29.81
C THR A 672 -13.32 -21.49 28.88
N ARG A 673 -14.60 -21.83 28.98
CA ARG A 673 -15.24 -22.80 28.06
C ARG A 673 -15.26 -22.29 26.62
N PHE A 674 -15.42 -20.97 26.43
CA PHE A 674 -15.34 -20.37 25.09
C PHE A 674 -13.93 -20.47 24.48
N LEU A 675 -12.86 -20.43 25.29
CA LEU A 675 -11.50 -20.68 24.79
C LEU A 675 -11.32 -22.10 24.23
N ASP A 676 -12.01 -23.09 24.79
CA ASP A 676 -11.98 -24.45 24.26
C ASP A 676 -12.72 -24.52 22.91
N GLU A 677 -13.89 -23.88 22.77
CA GLU A 677 -14.57 -23.79 21.47
C GLU A 677 -13.69 -23.09 20.42
N ILE A 678 -13.00 -22.01 20.78
CA ILE A 678 -12.06 -21.34 19.87
C ILE A 678 -10.98 -22.32 19.39
N ARG A 679 -10.45 -23.16 20.28
CA ARG A 679 -9.44 -24.18 19.92
C ARG A 679 -10.00 -25.19 18.93
N ASP A 680 -11.22 -25.66 19.17
CA ASP A 680 -11.90 -26.63 18.32
C ASP A 680 -12.21 -26.05 16.94
N VAL A 681 -12.73 -24.81 16.88
CA VAL A 681 -12.99 -24.10 15.62
C VAL A 681 -11.70 -23.88 14.83
N LYS A 682 -10.60 -23.46 15.49
CA LYS A 682 -9.30 -23.31 14.82
C LYS A 682 -8.78 -24.63 14.28
N SER A 683 -9.00 -25.74 14.98
CA SER A 683 -8.68 -27.09 14.50
C SER A 683 -9.53 -27.43 13.27
N ALA A 684 -10.84 -27.19 13.33
CA ALA A 684 -11.76 -27.41 12.22
C ALA A 684 -11.35 -26.61 10.98
N ILE A 685 -11.00 -25.33 11.11
CA ILE A 685 -10.55 -24.48 10.00
C ILE A 685 -9.31 -25.07 9.31
N ARG A 686 -8.34 -25.59 10.09
CA ARG A 686 -7.12 -26.23 9.54
C ARG A 686 -7.43 -27.52 8.79
N ALA A 687 -8.51 -28.21 9.15
CA ALA A 687 -8.94 -29.44 8.50
C ALA A 687 -9.79 -29.20 7.23
N VAL A 688 -10.29 -27.98 7.00
CA VAL A 688 -11.08 -27.66 5.81
C VAL A 688 -10.20 -27.67 4.55
N THR A 689 -10.54 -28.52 3.59
CA THR A 689 -9.82 -28.65 2.29
C THR A 689 -10.41 -27.81 1.15
N VAL A 690 -11.54 -27.13 1.39
CA VAL A 690 -12.24 -26.28 0.40
C VAL A 690 -11.95 -24.79 0.64
N GLY A 691 -12.06 -23.98 -0.40
CA GLY A 691 -11.69 -22.56 -0.38
C GLY A 691 -10.19 -22.31 -0.56
N ASP A 692 -9.80 -21.05 -0.62
CA ASP A 692 -8.40 -20.61 -0.79
C ASP A 692 -7.66 -20.57 0.56
N ASP A 693 -6.34 -20.78 0.55
CA ASP A 693 -5.46 -20.66 1.71
C ASP A 693 -5.56 -19.27 2.35
N ALA A 694 -5.74 -18.23 1.55
CA ALA A 694 -5.91 -16.86 2.03
C ALA A 694 -7.18 -16.68 2.87
N GLN A 695 -8.28 -17.36 2.52
CA GLN A 695 -9.54 -17.32 3.25
C GLN A 695 -9.39 -17.99 4.62
N ARG A 696 -8.78 -19.19 4.64
CA ARG A 696 -8.48 -19.93 5.88
C ARG A 696 -7.55 -19.13 6.79
N ALA A 697 -6.50 -18.52 6.24
CA ALA A 697 -5.57 -17.70 7.01
C ALA A 697 -6.25 -16.47 7.63
N THR A 698 -7.14 -15.81 6.89
CA THR A 698 -7.92 -14.66 7.39
C THR A 698 -8.85 -15.08 8.52
N LEU A 699 -9.54 -16.21 8.36
CA LEU A 699 -10.44 -16.74 9.38
C LEU A 699 -9.70 -17.16 10.66
N LEU A 700 -8.56 -17.83 10.52
CA LEU A 700 -7.68 -18.16 11.66
C LEU A 700 -7.21 -16.90 12.38
N ARG A 701 -6.78 -15.88 11.63
CA ARG A 701 -6.37 -14.58 12.20
C ARG A 701 -7.49 -13.92 13.00
N ARG A 702 -8.74 -13.97 12.52
CA ARG A 702 -9.88 -13.44 13.29
C ARG A 702 -10.08 -14.19 14.61
N TRP A 703 -10.01 -15.52 14.59
CA TRP A 703 -10.12 -16.33 15.81
C TRP A 703 -8.95 -16.13 16.76
N ASP A 704 -7.74 -15.86 16.27
CA ASP A 704 -6.61 -15.44 17.10
C ASP A 704 -6.88 -14.10 17.83
N GLN A 705 -7.49 -13.13 17.14
CA GLN A 705 -7.89 -11.84 17.74
C GLN A 705 -8.97 -12.02 18.83
N ILE A 706 -9.97 -12.86 18.56
CA ILE A 706 -11.01 -13.20 19.53
C ILE A 706 -10.40 -13.90 20.76
N GLU A 707 -9.50 -14.85 20.55
CA GLU A 707 -8.78 -15.54 21.62
C GLU A 707 -8.03 -14.54 22.52
N ALA A 708 -7.38 -13.54 21.91
CA ALA A 708 -6.68 -12.48 22.64
C ALA A 708 -7.62 -11.57 23.44
N LEU A 709 -8.79 -11.21 22.89
CA LEU A 709 -9.83 -10.45 23.59
C LEU A 709 -10.34 -11.23 24.82
N VAL A 710 -10.68 -12.51 24.65
CA VAL A 710 -11.20 -13.37 25.72
C VAL A 710 -10.15 -13.58 26.82
N LYS A 711 -8.90 -13.87 26.47
CA LYS A 711 -7.79 -14.01 27.45
C LYS A 711 -7.53 -12.73 28.24
N ARG A 712 -7.76 -11.56 27.64
CA ARG A 712 -7.64 -10.26 28.32
C ARG A 712 -8.83 -10.03 29.25
N ALA A 713 -10.04 -10.38 28.84
CA ALA A 713 -11.23 -10.31 29.69
C ALA A 713 -11.08 -11.19 30.94
N ILE A 714 -10.60 -12.43 30.80
CA ILE A 714 -10.34 -13.33 31.95
C ILE A 714 -9.33 -12.71 32.93
N ARG A 715 -8.23 -12.12 32.44
CA ARG A 715 -7.21 -11.46 33.28
C ARG A 715 -7.72 -10.22 34.01
N GLY A 716 -8.77 -9.58 33.48
CA GLY A 716 -9.42 -8.42 34.10
C GLY A 716 -10.43 -8.77 35.20
N VAL A 717 -10.74 -10.06 35.40
CA VAL A 717 -11.59 -10.55 36.49
C VAL A 717 -10.72 -10.69 37.75
N PRO A 718 -10.99 -9.96 38.84
CA PRO A 718 -10.27 -10.14 40.11
C PRO A 718 -10.42 -11.59 40.58
N SER A 719 -9.29 -12.22 40.96
CA SER A 719 -9.21 -13.60 41.43
C SER A 719 -10.01 -13.87 42.69
#